data_AF-A0A017SLG9-F1
#
_entry.id   AF-A0A017SLG9-F1
#
_cell.length_a   1.000
_cell.length_b   1.000
_cell.length_c   1.000
_cell.angle_alpha   90.00
_cell.angle_beta   90.00
_cell.angle_gamma   90.00
#
_symmetry.space_group_name_H-M   'P 1'
#
loop_
_entity.id
_entity.type
_entity.pdbx_description
1 polymer ?
#
loop_
_entity_poly.entity_id
_entity_poly.type
_entity_poly.pdbx_seq_one_letter_code
_entity_poly.pdbx_strand_id
1 'polypeptide(L)'
;MDTTPSHRLQQVYVPRNGKSYKSIASFNVKSSIFARDQETAKSSLERLCPAEKWGKNSHTAYCPLPILVTRQHEKQISDLHEALVLAIVDIVQRWWQDPVARFPERMPLLSKEEDLLRWIDSQDSGTLAPFRERLGSWRPDFLLEQESGEETSTTVESVRVSEINARFSFNGFMFAAHGSQALRDIGVAKENNGVVCATEPDKILGGLLRLFRHDHPLYLLKGEEPGMDIHTFVEYLQQNLGITPRFITPSELRLLPDAEREGEYKLCCIVKTIDNSALQTSKLTNSIGERLQEIHQVGLELHQRELLALEPEMLRQLSLRCFNDMRTILLVHDKRMLGIIKQELGPLTERGVLTPAQAEILDKGIADTILPGSTELGWLLRSSRECPDLKAEYILKPIRSGKGNGIIFGEDLTSAAWVSELENLRCPELDSKRLYVVQRKIKQLLYDVVHVRDVSNHLREHGILKVNLAFPDDTSRYLQDLVYGLHRSHGHTLPIAHSAARGWFWDVRPNGTIFQSHSHQARSETMQDFPWHTDCSYEESPPGYFALQVLQHDRQGGGTLSVMRVDRLLRLLSPSTTAALLKPQFRIDVPAEFIKFEHQRHIVGNILAADGTGRPSMLRFREEILAPLNTDASEALSELKQCLTGTEAMTETLHLTSGCMPRGSILLMDNRRWLHARNAVRDPMRHLRRIRWNAVPFPGSS
;
A
#
# COMPACT_ATOMS: atom_id res chain seq x y z
N MET A 1 26.63 -23.57 -4.71
CA MET A 1 26.96 -22.16 -4.99
C MET A 1 26.57 -21.39 -3.75
N ASP A 2 27.57 -21.03 -2.96
CA ASP A 2 27.41 -20.22 -1.75
C ASP A 2 26.82 -18.88 -2.14
N THR A 3 25.55 -18.65 -1.79
CA THR A 3 24.99 -17.31 -1.78
C THR A 3 25.57 -16.62 -0.56
N THR A 4 26.61 -15.81 -0.76
CA THR A 4 27.05 -14.85 0.26
C THR A 4 25.82 -14.10 0.75
N PRO A 5 25.52 -14.08 2.06
CA PRO A 5 24.33 -13.42 2.57
C PRO A 5 24.36 -11.95 2.15
N SER A 6 23.34 -11.52 1.40
CA SER A 6 23.13 -10.10 1.14
C SER A 6 22.97 -9.39 2.48
N HIS A 7 23.70 -8.28 2.69
CA HIS A 7 23.49 -7.39 3.83
C HIS A 7 22.18 -6.59 3.73
N ARG A 8 21.44 -6.75 2.62
CA ARG A 8 20.18 -6.08 2.31
C ARG A 8 18.98 -7.00 2.41
N LEU A 9 17.82 -6.45 2.76
CA LEU A 9 16.54 -7.16 2.68
C LEU A 9 16.33 -7.71 1.27
N GLN A 10 15.80 -8.92 1.22
CA GLN A 10 15.56 -9.61 -0.04
C GLN A 10 14.35 -10.52 0.07
N GLN A 11 13.42 -10.40 -0.87
CA GLN A 11 12.37 -11.41 -0.98
C GLN A 11 12.98 -12.71 -1.54
N VAL A 12 12.65 -13.83 -0.90
CA VAL A 12 13.22 -15.14 -1.25
C VAL A 12 12.13 -16.17 -1.49
N TYR A 13 12.45 -17.12 -2.37
CA TYR A 13 11.73 -18.38 -2.49
C TYR A 13 12.42 -19.45 -1.66
N VAL A 14 11.66 -20.10 -0.79
CA VAL A 14 12.13 -21.27 -0.04
C VAL A 14 11.33 -22.49 -0.49
N PRO A 15 11.95 -23.50 -1.14
CA PRO A 15 11.25 -24.72 -1.49
C PRO A 15 10.84 -25.48 -0.22
N ARG A 16 9.62 -26.01 -0.17
CA ARG A 16 9.05 -26.69 1.02
C ARG A 16 9.91 -27.81 1.61
N ASN A 17 10.69 -28.49 0.76
CA ASN A 17 11.61 -29.59 1.11
C ASN A 17 13.07 -29.24 0.77
N GLY A 18 13.35 -27.98 0.47
CA GLY A 18 14.68 -27.51 0.10
C GLY A 18 15.57 -27.30 1.30
N LYS A 19 16.88 -27.46 1.12
CA LYS A 19 17.90 -27.13 2.13
C LYS A 19 18.42 -25.69 2.02
N SER A 20 17.89 -24.90 1.08
CA SER A 20 18.35 -23.53 0.82
C SER A 20 17.23 -22.68 0.24
N TYR A 21 17.39 -21.36 0.32
CA TYR A 21 16.51 -20.39 -0.32
C TYR A 21 17.13 -19.84 -1.62
N LYS A 22 16.32 -19.14 -2.42
CA LYS A 22 16.75 -18.45 -3.64
C LYS A 22 16.18 -17.05 -3.69
N SER A 23 17.01 -16.06 -4.01
CA SER A 23 16.55 -14.70 -4.26
C SER A 23 15.56 -14.65 -5.42
N ILE A 24 14.45 -13.94 -5.29
CA ILE A 24 13.54 -13.75 -6.43
C ILE A 24 14.12 -12.82 -7.50
N ALA A 25 15.16 -12.04 -7.18
CA ALA A 25 15.83 -11.18 -8.15
C ALA A 25 16.62 -12.01 -9.19
N SER A 26 17.12 -13.19 -8.79
CA SER A 26 17.92 -14.08 -9.65
C SER A 26 17.23 -15.40 -9.98
N PHE A 27 16.15 -15.76 -9.29
CA PHE A 27 15.47 -17.04 -9.47
C PHE A 27 14.01 -16.88 -9.91
N ASN A 28 13.70 -17.49 -11.06
CA ASN A 28 12.35 -17.55 -11.60
C ASN A 28 11.56 -18.74 -11.02
N VAL A 29 10.73 -18.47 -10.01
CA VAL A 29 9.77 -19.45 -9.49
C VAL A 29 8.68 -19.69 -10.54
N LYS A 30 8.48 -20.95 -10.96
CA LYS A 30 7.38 -21.30 -11.88
C LYS A 30 6.03 -20.86 -11.31
N SER A 31 5.19 -20.20 -12.11
CA SER A 31 3.89 -19.66 -11.70
C SER A 31 3.01 -20.67 -10.99
N SER A 32 2.99 -21.92 -11.48
CA SER A 32 2.22 -23.01 -10.88
C SER A 32 2.69 -23.41 -9.48
N ILE A 33 4.00 -23.29 -9.19
CA ILE A 33 4.55 -23.56 -7.87
C ILE A 33 4.17 -22.44 -6.91
N PHE A 34 4.30 -21.18 -7.34
CA PHE A 34 3.91 -20.03 -6.53
C PHE A 34 2.41 -20.03 -6.21
N ALA A 35 1.54 -20.25 -7.20
CA ALA A 35 0.10 -20.34 -6.99
C ALA A 35 -0.26 -21.46 -6.00
N ARG A 36 0.39 -22.62 -6.10
CA ARG A 36 0.22 -23.72 -5.14
C ARG A 36 0.69 -23.35 -3.74
N ASP A 37 1.82 -22.65 -3.60
CA ASP A 37 2.34 -22.19 -2.32
C ASP A 37 1.44 -21.13 -1.69
N GLN A 38 0.87 -20.24 -2.50
CA GLN A 38 -0.10 -19.26 -2.05
C GLN A 38 -1.39 -19.92 -1.57
N GLU A 39 -1.93 -20.88 -2.33
CA GLU A 39 -3.14 -21.60 -1.93
C GLU A 39 -2.92 -22.40 -0.64
N THR A 40 -1.77 -23.08 -0.50
CA THR A 40 -1.49 -23.82 0.74
C THR A 40 -1.29 -22.89 1.93
N ALA A 41 -0.61 -21.75 1.76
CA ALA A 41 -0.46 -20.77 2.81
C ALA A 41 -1.81 -20.21 3.26
N LYS A 42 -2.69 -19.91 2.29
CA LYS A 42 -4.07 -19.50 2.54
C LYS A 42 -4.84 -20.55 3.32
N SER A 43 -4.82 -21.82 2.89
CA SER A 43 -5.46 -22.91 3.64
C SER A 43 -4.89 -23.05 5.06
N SER A 44 -3.60 -22.74 5.26
CA SER A 44 -2.99 -22.72 6.60
C SER A 44 -3.59 -21.62 7.47
N LEU A 45 -3.71 -20.41 6.94
CA LEU A 45 -4.31 -19.28 7.65
C LEU A 45 -5.78 -19.54 7.98
N GLU A 46 -6.54 -20.15 7.06
CA GLU A 46 -7.95 -20.51 7.28
C GLU A 46 -8.14 -21.58 8.36
N ARG A 47 -7.15 -22.47 8.57
CA ARG A 47 -7.14 -23.40 9.71
C ARG A 47 -6.88 -22.69 11.05
N LEU A 48 -6.07 -21.63 11.04
CA LEU A 48 -5.76 -20.86 12.25
C LEU A 48 -6.89 -19.92 12.64
N CYS A 49 -7.65 -19.41 11.66
CA CYS A 49 -8.77 -18.51 11.87
C CYS A 49 -9.71 -18.56 10.64
N PRO A 50 -11.04 -18.73 10.82
CA PRO A 50 -12.00 -18.76 9.72
C PRO A 50 -11.94 -17.51 8.82
N ALA A 51 -12.16 -17.68 7.53
CA ALA A 51 -11.98 -16.66 6.51
C ALA A 51 -12.73 -15.35 6.80
N GLU A 52 -13.96 -15.45 7.32
CA GLU A 52 -14.86 -14.34 7.66
C GLU A 52 -14.39 -13.47 8.83
N LYS A 53 -13.44 -13.96 9.64
CA LYS A 53 -12.88 -13.22 10.78
C LYS A 53 -11.71 -12.35 10.39
N TRP A 54 -11.14 -12.54 9.20
CA TRP A 54 -10.03 -11.73 8.72
C TRP A 54 -10.53 -10.38 8.20
N GLY A 55 -10.12 -9.29 8.85
CA GLY A 55 -10.46 -7.94 8.43
C GLY A 55 -10.13 -7.70 6.95
N LYS A 56 -11.12 -7.27 6.17
CA LYS A 56 -11.01 -6.99 4.73
C LYS A 56 -10.46 -8.16 3.89
N ASN A 57 -10.70 -9.41 4.31
CA ASN A 57 -10.14 -10.60 3.66
C ASN A 57 -8.61 -10.57 3.56
N SER A 58 -7.92 -9.97 4.53
CA SER A 58 -6.46 -9.76 4.47
C SER A 58 -5.65 -11.03 4.24
N HIS A 59 -6.15 -12.19 4.69
CA HIS A 59 -5.52 -13.50 4.44
C HIS A 59 -5.36 -13.82 2.94
N THR A 60 -6.22 -13.32 2.05
CA THR A 60 -6.11 -13.59 0.61
C THR A 60 -4.96 -12.83 -0.04
N ALA A 61 -4.52 -11.73 0.58
CA ALA A 61 -3.38 -10.94 0.13
C ALA A 61 -2.05 -11.46 0.69
N TYR A 62 -2.06 -12.54 1.47
CA TYR A 62 -0.86 -13.12 2.07
C TYR A 62 0.11 -13.65 1.00
N CYS A 63 1.39 -13.28 1.13
CA CYS A 63 2.45 -13.71 0.22
C CYS A 63 3.31 -14.81 0.87
N PRO A 64 3.40 -16.01 0.27
CA PRO A 64 4.21 -17.12 0.81
C PRO A 64 5.72 -16.94 0.57
N LEU A 65 6.14 -15.82 -0.01
CA LEU A 65 7.54 -15.49 -0.29
C LEU A 65 8.04 -14.49 0.73
N PRO A 66 8.74 -14.95 1.79
CA PRO A 66 9.15 -14.08 2.88
C PRO A 66 10.23 -13.09 2.43
N ILE A 67 10.33 -12.00 3.17
CA ILE A 67 11.47 -11.09 3.11
C ILE A 67 12.52 -11.61 4.10
N LEU A 68 13.69 -11.96 3.59
CA LEU A 68 14.82 -12.38 4.39
C LEU A 68 15.43 -11.14 5.09
N VAL A 69 15.54 -11.24 6.42
CA VAL A 69 16.25 -10.30 7.29
C VAL A 69 17.50 -10.98 7.83
N THR A 70 18.51 -10.20 8.22
CA THR A 70 19.75 -10.73 8.83
C THR A 70 19.73 -10.56 10.35
N ARG A 71 20.60 -11.26 11.07
CA ARG A 71 20.79 -11.06 12.52
C ARG A 71 21.22 -9.62 12.86
N GLN A 72 21.89 -8.94 11.94
CA GLN A 72 22.24 -7.53 12.11
C GLN A 72 21.00 -6.65 12.11
N HIS A 73 20.04 -6.87 11.20
CA HIS A 73 18.76 -6.16 11.21
C HIS A 73 17.98 -6.42 12.51
N GLU A 74 17.92 -7.67 12.95
CA GLU A 74 17.25 -8.05 14.21
C GLU A 74 17.87 -7.33 15.41
N LYS A 75 19.22 -7.31 15.50
CA LYS A 75 19.93 -6.58 16.55
C LYS A 75 19.66 -5.08 16.49
N GLN A 76 19.74 -4.47 15.31
CA GLN A 76 19.47 -3.04 15.14
C GLN A 76 18.06 -2.66 15.60
N ILE A 77 17.05 -3.45 15.23
CA ILE A 77 15.66 -3.22 15.63
C ILE A 77 15.48 -3.44 17.14
N SER A 78 16.11 -4.47 17.71
CA SER A 78 16.05 -4.78 19.13
C SER A 78 16.67 -3.67 19.98
N ASP A 79 17.90 -3.26 19.67
CA ASP A 79 18.62 -2.22 20.40
C ASP A 79 17.88 -0.87 20.30
N LEU A 80 17.34 -0.56 19.11
CA LEU A 80 16.53 0.64 18.89
C LEU A 80 15.23 0.60 19.70
N HIS A 81 14.54 -0.54 19.73
CA HIS A 81 13.31 -0.69 20.50
C HIS A 81 13.56 -0.55 22.01
N GLU A 82 14.62 -1.15 22.54
CA GLU A 82 14.99 -1.03 23.95
C GLU A 82 15.24 0.42 24.34
N ALA A 83 16.09 1.13 23.58
CA ALA A 83 16.36 2.56 23.82
C ALA A 83 15.08 3.40 23.72
N LEU A 84 14.21 3.10 22.74
CA LEU A 84 12.95 3.82 22.54
C LEU A 84 12.01 3.65 23.73
N VAL A 85 11.90 2.43 24.26
CA VAL A 85 11.08 2.15 25.46
C VAL A 85 11.62 2.91 26.67
N LEU A 86 12.94 2.89 26.91
CA LEU A 86 13.56 3.63 28.01
C LEU A 86 13.26 5.13 27.95
N ALA A 87 13.45 5.74 26.78
CA ALA A 87 13.17 7.16 26.56
C ALA A 87 11.69 7.51 26.79
N ILE A 88 10.78 6.73 26.20
CA ILE A 88 9.32 6.97 26.31
C ILE A 88 8.85 6.82 27.76
N VAL A 89 9.28 5.77 28.46
CA VAL A 89 8.88 5.51 29.83
C VAL A 89 9.28 6.67 30.72
N ASP A 90 10.53 7.12 30.61
CA ASP A 90 11.03 8.23 31.41
C ASP A 90 10.31 9.55 31.06
N ILE A 91 10.21 9.92 29.77
CA ILE A 91 9.50 11.14 29.33
C ILE A 91 8.06 11.19 29.86
N VAL A 92 7.30 10.09 29.70
CA VAL A 92 5.90 10.04 30.11
C VAL A 92 5.75 10.12 31.64
N GLN A 93 6.64 9.50 32.41
CA GLN A 93 6.54 9.51 33.87
C GLN A 93 6.78 10.88 34.50
N ARG A 94 7.59 11.74 33.87
CA ARG A 94 7.88 13.10 34.36
C ARG A 94 7.21 14.18 33.51
N TRP A 95 6.22 13.80 32.70
CA TRP A 95 5.49 14.69 31.80
C TRP A 95 5.01 15.98 32.48
N TRP A 96 4.49 15.88 33.71
CA TRP A 96 4.00 17.01 34.50
C TRP A 96 4.96 17.51 35.58
N GLN A 97 5.99 16.73 35.90
CA GLN A 97 6.87 16.95 37.06
C GLN A 97 8.19 17.64 36.68
N ASP A 98 8.51 17.74 35.38
CA ASP A 98 9.74 18.33 34.86
C ASP A 98 9.48 19.73 34.26
N PRO A 99 9.60 20.81 35.07
CA PRO A 99 9.34 22.17 34.60
C PRO A 99 10.42 22.68 33.65
N VAL A 100 11.57 22.01 33.55
CA VAL A 100 12.66 22.38 32.65
C VAL A 100 12.40 21.82 31.25
N ALA A 101 11.95 20.56 31.17
CA ALA A 101 11.66 19.91 29.90
C ALA A 101 10.43 20.48 29.17
N ARG A 102 9.48 21.05 29.92
CA ARG A 102 8.30 21.79 29.38
C ARG A 102 7.52 20.99 28.34
N PHE A 103 7.27 19.72 28.63
CA PHE A 103 6.60 18.81 27.70
C PHE A 103 5.20 19.27 27.27
N PRO A 104 4.34 19.77 28.17
CA PRO A 104 3.01 20.24 27.79
C PRO A 104 3.07 21.41 26.80
N GLU A 105 4.08 22.28 26.87
CA GLU A 105 4.24 23.37 25.92
C GLU A 105 4.81 22.93 24.57
N ARG A 106 5.63 21.87 24.54
CA ARG A 106 6.19 21.28 23.32
C ARG A 106 5.18 20.40 22.58
N MET A 107 4.24 19.82 23.32
CA MET A 107 3.15 19.02 22.77
C MET A 107 1.82 19.37 23.44
N PRO A 108 1.24 20.54 23.09
CA PRO A 108 -0.05 20.94 23.63
C PRO A 108 -1.13 19.90 23.34
N LEU A 109 -2.04 19.74 24.29
CA LEU A 109 -3.17 18.82 24.25
C LEU A 109 -4.48 19.59 24.23
N LEU A 110 -5.57 18.95 23.80
CA LEU A 110 -6.89 19.53 23.98
C LEU A 110 -7.20 19.58 25.48
N SER A 111 -7.92 20.60 25.94
CA SER A 111 -8.24 20.76 27.38
C SER A 111 -8.78 19.47 28.01
N LYS A 112 -9.71 18.78 27.35
CA LYS A 112 -10.26 17.50 27.84
C LYS A 112 -9.23 16.37 27.95
N GLU A 113 -8.22 16.34 27.08
CA GLU A 113 -7.13 15.36 27.14
C GLU A 113 -6.17 15.69 28.28
N GLU A 114 -5.80 16.97 28.40
CA GLU A 114 -4.95 17.45 29.48
C GLU A 114 -5.60 17.21 30.84
N ASP A 115 -6.87 17.55 31.00
CA ASP A 115 -7.63 17.33 32.24
C ASP A 115 -7.65 15.84 32.63
N LEU A 116 -7.83 14.95 31.65
CA LEU A 116 -7.78 13.50 31.88
C LEU A 116 -6.38 13.04 32.30
N LEU A 117 -5.33 13.48 31.60
CA LEU A 117 -3.96 13.07 31.89
C LEU A 117 -3.44 13.63 33.21
N ARG A 118 -3.84 14.86 33.58
CA ARG A 118 -3.56 15.43 34.91
C ARG A 118 -4.28 14.67 36.01
N TRP A 119 -5.54 14.30 35.77
CA TRP A 119 -6.27 13.44 36.72
C TRP A 119 -5.58 12.07 36.86
N ILE A 120 -5.12 11.46 35.76
CA ILE A 120 -4.34 10.21 35.80
C ILE A 120 -3.06 10.37 36.63
N ASP A 121 -2.33 11.47 36.45
CA ASP A 121 -1.08 11.75 37.17
C ASP A 121 -1.31 11.97 38.67
N SER A 122 -2.49 12.48 39.05
CA SER A 122 -2.86 12.70 40.44
C SER A 122 -3.32 11.43 41.18
N GLN A 123 -3.47 10.29 40.50
CA GLN A 123 -3.91 9.05 41.14
C GLN A 123 -2.76 8.40 41.92
N ASP A 124 -3.07 7.77 43.05
CA ASP A 124 -2.11 6.97 43.78
C ASP A 124 -1.82 5.63 43.06
N SER A 125 -0.68 5.02 43.38
CA SER A 125 -0.24 3.76 42.75
C SER A 125 -1.11 2.56 43.08
N GLY A 126 -1.93 2.62 44.13
CA GLY A 126 -2.93 1.60 44.47
C GLY A 126 -4.19 1.69 43.61
N THR A 127 -4.55 2.89 43.16
CA THR A 127 -5.66 3.15 42.25
C THR A 127 -5.29 2.92 40.80
N LEU A 128 -4.13 3.43 40.37
CA LEU A 128 -3.64 3.28 39.01
C LEU A 128 -2.14 2.99 39.00
N ALA A 129 -1.76 1.89 38.35
CA ALA A 129 -0.36 1.48 38.26
C ALA A 129 0.53 2.56 37.62
N PRO A 130 1.79 2.71 38.08
CA PRO A 130 2.78 3.54 37.42
C PRO A 130 2.91 3.19 35.93
N PHE A 131 3.19 4.19 35.09
CA PHE A 131 3.25 3.99 33.64
C PHE A 131 4.16 2.83 33.22
N ARG A 132 5.35 2.71 33.83
CA ARG A 132 6.32 1.65 33.55
C ARG A 132 5.80 0.22 33.73
N GLU A 133 4.74 0.04 34.52
CA GLU A 133 4.12 -1.26 34.81
C GLU A 133 2.93 -1.55 33.90
N ARG A 134 2.44 -0.53 33.15
CA ARG A 134 1.25 -0.61 32.30
C ARG A 134 1.46 0.19 31.02
N LEU A 135 2.38 -0.26 30.16
CA LEU A 135 2.67 0.40 28.88
C LEU A 135 1.55 0.21 27.86
N GLY A 136 0.79 -0.89 27.96
CA GLY A 136 -0.16 -1.30 26.93
C GLY A 136 0.54 -1.92 25.73
N SER A 137 0.06 -1.62 24.53
CA SER A 137 0.57 -2.16 23.26
C SER A 137 0.84 -1.05 22.25
N TRP A 138 2.05 -1.04 21.68
CA TRP A 138 2.44 -0.13 20.61
C TRP A 138 3.31 -0.82 19.57
N ARG A 139 3.29 -0.26 18.36
CA ARG A 139 4.03 -0.75 17.19
C ARG A 139 4.77 0.42 16.51
N PRO A 140 6.08 0.56 16.73
CA PRO A 140 6.90 1.50 15.98
C PRO A 140 7.02 1.03 14.52
N ASP A 141 6.61 1.89 13.58
CA ASP A 141 6.68 1.59 12.15
C ASP A 141 7.89 2.31 11.54
N PHE A 142 8.70 1.55 10.80
CA PHE A 142 9.99 2.03 10.29
C PHE A 142 10.14 1.88 8.78
N LEU A 143 11.05 2.69 8.24
CA LEU A 143 11.54 2.67 6.87
C LEU A 143 13.05 2.36 6.89
N LEU A 144 13.60 1.96 5.74
CA LEU A 144 15.01 1.64 5.54
C LEU A 144 15.65 2.61 4.55
N GLU A 145 16.72 3.26 4.98
CA GLU A 145 17.53 4.16 4.18
C GLU A 145 18.94 3.60 4.03
N GLN A 146 19.63 3.99 2.96
CA GLN A 146 21.04 3.68 2.82
C GLN A 146 21.87 4.60 3.70
N GLU A 147 22.74 4.03 4.54
CA GLU A 147 23.73 4.81 5.27
C GLU A 147 24.94 5.09 4.37
N SER A 148 25.28 6.37 4.21
CA SER A 148 26.45 6.82 3.46
C SER A 148 27.69 6.70 4.33
N GLY A 149 28.29 5.52 4.41
CA GLY A 149 29.60 5.34 5.05
C GLY A 149 30.71 5.84 4.13
N GLU A 150 31.52 6.79 4.59
CA GLU A 150 32.85 7.02 4.02
C GLU A 150 33.69 5.75 4.25
N GLU A 151 34.30 5.21 3.19
CA GLU A 151 35.33 4.14 3.20
C GLU A 151 34.94 2.65 3.14
N THR A 152 33.68 2.21 3.07
CA THR A 152 33.37 0.78 2.79
C THR A 152 32.42 0.57 1.63
N SER A 153 32.77 -0.37 0.74
CA SER A 153 31.96 -0.78 -0.43
C SER A 153 30.67 -1.54 -0.07
N THR A 154 30.34 -1.62 1.23
CA THR A 154 29.18 -2.32 1.76
C THR A 154 28.07 -1.34 2.11
N THR A 155 26.98 -1.36 1.35
CA THR A 155 25.74 -0.66 1.67
C THR A 155 25.12 -1.22 2.96
N VAL A 156 25.10 -0.44 4.04
CA VAL A 156 24.40 -0.79 5.29
C VAL A 156 22.99 -0.19 5.26
N GLU A 157 21.98 -1.02 5.52
CA GLU A 157 20.59 -0.58 5.62
C GLU A 157 20.32 -0.08 7.03
N SER A 158 19.76 1.12 7.13
CA SER A 158 19.55 1.78 8.41
C SER A 158 18.08 2.03 8.67
N VAL A 159 17.62 1.53 9.83
CA VAL A 159 16.24 1.61 10.30
C VAL A 159 15.93 3.04 10.74
N ARG A 160 14.77 3.55 10.31
CA ARG A 160 14.24 4.88 10.64
C ARG A 160 12.79 4.76 11.07
N VAL A 161 12.52 4.83 12.37
CA VAL A 161 11.16 4.89 12.93
C VAL A 161 10.52 6.20 12.48
N SER A 162 9.39 6.07 11.80
CA SER A 162 8.69 7.20 11.17
C SER A 162 7.38 7.57 11.89
N GLU A 163 6.82 6.63 12.66
CA GLU A 163 5.68 6.83 13.56
C GLU A 163 5.57 5.69 14.59
N ILE A 164 4.78 5.90 15.65
CA ILE A 164 4.44 4.87 16.63
C ILE A 164 2.92 4.69 16.66
N ASN A 165 2.47 3.47 16.37
CA ASN A 165 1.06 3.10 16.38
C ASN A 165 0.70 2.47 17.73
N ALA A 166 0.00 3.20 18.60
CA ALA A 166 -0.30 2.74 19.97
C ALA A 166 -1.79 2.76 20.35
N ARG A 167 -2.64 3.06 19.37
CA ARG A 167 -4.07 3.25 19.56
C ARG A 167 -4.85 1.94 19.65
N PHE A 168 -4.53 0.98 18.78
CA PHE A 168 -5.26 -0.27 18.57
C PHE A 168 -4.37 -1.44 18.93
N SER A 169 -4.57 -2.03 20.11
CA SER A 169 -3.61 -2.93 20.76
C SER A 169 -3.28 -4.20 19.98
N PHE A 170 -4.18 -4.66 19.12
CA PHE A 170 -4.03 -5.92 18.38
C PHE A 170 -3.51 -5.71 16.95
N ASN A 171 -3.55 -4.48 16.43
CA ASN A 171 -3.40 -4.21 15.00
C ASN A 171 -2.02 -4.62 14.46
N GLY A 172 -2.01 -5.59 13.54
CA GLY A 172 -0.83 -6.13 12.88
C GLY A 172 -0.15 -7.30 13.61
N PHE A 173 -0.49 -7.54 14.87
CA PHE A 173 0.14 -8.61 15.66
C PHE A 173 -0.46 -9.99 15.36
N MET A 174 -1.78 -10.11 15.17
CA MET A 174 -2.40 -11.39 14.81
C MET A 174 -1.99 -11.82 13.41
N PHE A 175 -1.96 -10.87 12.47
CA PHE A 175 -1.50 -11.16 11.11
C PHE A 175 -0.03 -11.61 11.11
N ALA A 176 0.83 -10.98 11.92
CA ALA A 176 2.24 -11.38 12.04
C ALA A 176 2.41 -12.77 12.67
N ALA A 177 1.65 -13.08 13.73
CA ALA A 177 1.71 -14.37 14.42
C ALA A 177 1.22 -15.52 13.52
N HIS A 178 0.00 -15.42 12.99
CA HIS A 178 -0.57 -16.44 12.10
C HIS A 178 0.17 -16.52 10.77
N GLY A 179 0.61 -15.39 10.22
CA GLY A 179 1.45 -15.36 9.02
C GLY A 179 2.78 -16.09 9.22
N SER A 180 3.43 -15.92 10.38
CA SER A 180 4.66 -16.65 10.71
C SER A 180 4.39 -18.15 10.90
N GLN A 181 3.27 -18.51 11.53
CA GLN A 181 2.86 -19.91 11.66
C GLN A 181 2.57 -20.54 10.29
N ALA A 182 1.89 -19.84 9.39
CA ALA A 182 1.62 -20.33 8.04
C ALA A 182 2.92 -20.62 7.26
N LEU A 183 3.98 -19.80 7.39
CA LEU A 183 5.29 -20.10 6.79
C LEU A 183 5.90 -21.40 7.32
N ARG A 184 5.73 -21.70 8.62
CA ARG A 184 6.22 -22.95 9.23
C ARG A 184 5.45 -24.14 8.67
N ASP A 185 4.13 -24.04 8.65
CA ASP A 185 3.23 -25.10 8.21
C ASP A 185 3.50 -25.51 6.76
N ILE A 186 3.77 -24.55 5.88
CA ILE A 186 4.11 -24.83 4.47
C ILE A 186 5.57 -25.23 4.24
N GLY A 187 6.41 -25.23 5.28
CA GLY A 187 7.81 -25.64 5.22
C GLY A 187 8.80 -24.57 4.73
N VAL A 188 8.42 -23.30 4.76
CA VAL A 188 9.29 -22.17 4.39
C VAL A 188 10.20 -21.76 5.54
N ALA A 189 9.78 -21.88 6.80
CA ALA A 189 10.58 -21.55 7.98
C ALA A 189 10.82 -22.81 8.85
N LYS A 190 11.78 -23.64 8.47
CA LYS A 190 12.18 -24.87 9.19
C LYS A 190 13.70 -24.85 9.38
N GLU A 191 14.20 -25.22 10.55
CA GLU A 191 15.64 -25.19 10.86
C GLU A 191 16.51 -25.91 9.82
N ASN A 192 15.98 -26.97 9.19
CA ASN A 192 16.68 -27.74 8.17
C ASN A 192 16.91 -27.02 6.83
N ASN A 193 16.25 -25.89 6.57
CA ASN A 193 16.41 -25.08 5.37
C ASN A 193 17.28 -23.84 5.59
N GLY A 194 17.80 -23.64 6.80
CA GLY A 194 18.67 -22.52 7.17
C GLY A 194 17.95 -21.19 7.39
N VAL A 195 16.61 -21.16 7.41
CA VAL A 195 15.80 -19.97 7.63
C VAL A 195 14.82 -20.20 8.78
N VAL A 196 14.71 -19.20 9.66
CA VAL A 196 13.75 -19.16 10.76
C VAL A 196 12.86 -17.93 10.63
N CYS A 197 11.67 -17.96 11.25
CA CYS A 197 10.86 -16.75 11.36
C CYS A 197 11.63 -15.69 12.18
N ALA A 198 11.51 -14.42 11.79
CA ALA A 198 12.13 -13.32 12.53
C ALA A 198 11.61 -13.20 13.97
N THR A 199 10.35 -13.60 14.21
CA THR A 199 9.74 -13.68 15.53
C THR A 199 8.93 -14.96 15.65
N GLU A 200 8.97 -15.57 16.83
CA GLU A 200 8.14 -16.73 17.19
C GLU A 200 6.66 -16.30 17.36
N PRO A 201 5.69 -16.97 16.71
CA PRO A 201 4.26 -16.69 16.90
C PRO A 201 3.84 -16.63 18.38
N ASP A 202 4.33 -17.57 19.19
CA ASP A 202 3.99 -17.67 20.62
C ASP A 202 4.49 -16.48 21.44
N LYS A 203 5.60 -15.83 21.04
CA LYS A 203 6.07 -14.63 21.71
C LYS A 203 5.12 -13.46 21.50
N ILE A 204 4.57 -13.32 20.29
CA ILE A 204 3.59 -12.28 19.95
C ILE A 204 2.29 -12.55 20.70
N LEU A 205 1.75 -13.76 20.59
CA LEU A 205 0.50 -14.16 21.26
C LEU A 205 0.61 -14.04 22.78
N GLY A 206 1.71 -14.53 23.36
CA GLY A 206 1.99 -14.38 24.79
C GLY A 206 2.10 -12.92 25.22
N GLY A 207 2.62 -12.03 24.37
CA GLY A 207 2.61 -10.58 24.61
C GLY A 207 1.20 -10.01 24.71
N LEU A 208 0.31 -10.36 23.77
CA LEU A 208 -1.08 -9.92 23.78
C LEU A 208 -1.86 -10.48 24.98
N LEU A 209 -1.63 -11.74 25.34
CA LEU A 209 -2.28 -12.38 26.50
C LEU A 209 -1.85 -11.76 27.84
N ARG A 210 -0.65 -11.15 27.93
CA ARG A 210 -0.22 -10.44 29.14
C ARG A 210 -0.88 -9.07 29.34
N LEU A 211 -1.62 -8.56 28.36
CA LEU A 211 -2.27 -7.26 28.48
C LEU A 211 -3.44 -7.28 29.49
N PHE A 212 -4.12 -8.41 29.66
CA PHE A 212 -5.36 -8.49 30.43
C PHE A 212 -5.35 -9.72 31.35
N ARG A 213 -6.30 -9.76 32.29
CA ARG A 213 -6.41 -10.84 33.27
C ARG A 213 -7.36 -11.92 32.74
N HIS A 214 -6.93 -13.18 32.79
CA HIS A 214 -7.71 -14.31 32.27
C HIS A 214 -8.85 -14.78 33.19
N ASP A 215 -8.83 -14.37 34.46
CA ASP A 215 -9.83 -14.71 35.49
C ASP A 215 -11.03 -13.74 35.52
N HIS A 216 -11.04 -12.72 34.66
CA HIS A 216 -12.12 -11.74 34.57
C HIS A 216 -12.73 -11.72 33.15
N PRO A 217 -14.01 -11.36 33.00
CA PRO A 217 -14.61 -11.12 31.69
C PRO A 217 -13.85 -10.05 30.91
N LEU A 218 -13.61 -10.29 29.62
CA LEU A 218 -12.92 -9.37 28.73
C LEU A 218 -13.93 -8.58 27.89
N TYR A 219 -13.93 -7.26 28.02
CA TYR A 219 -14.75 -6.37 27.21
C TYR A 219 -13.91 -5.65 26.16
N LEU A 220 -14.45 -5.48 24.96
CA LEU A 220 -13.81 -4.76 23.86
C LEU A 220 -14.72 -3.60 23.45
N LEU A 221 -14.36 -2.38 23.85
CA LEU A 221 -15.07 -1.16 23.50
C LEU A 221 -14.70 -0.73 22.09
N LYS A 222 -15.64 -0.93 21.16
CA LYS A 222 -15.42 -0.76 19.72
C LYS A 222 -16.41 0.24 19.14
N GLY A 223 -15.91 1.04 18.22
CA GLY A 223 -16.67 2.06 17.50
C GLY A 223 -16.58 1.87 16.00
N GLU A 224 -16.30 2.97 15.30
CA GLU A 224 -16.32 3.03 13.83
C GLU A 224 -15.19 2.27 13.14
N GLU A 225 -13.99 2.16 13.75
CA GLU A 225 -12.86 1.47 13.11
C GLU A 225 -13.24 0.01 12.87
N PRO A 226 -13.21 -0.51 11.62
CA PRO A 226 -13.63 -1.89 11.34
C PRO A 226 -12.85 -2.96 12.11
N GLY A 227 -11.57 -2.68 12.38
CA GLY A 227 -10.63 -3.59 13.03
C GLY A 227 -10.05 -4.59 12.03
N MET A 228 -8.72 -4.68 11.98
CA MET A 228 -8.03 -5.68 11.14
C MET A 228 -7.85 -7.00 11.89
N ASP A 229 -7.29 -6.92 13.10
CA ASP A 229 -6.81 -8.07 13.87
C ASP A 229 -7.69 -8.40 15.07
N ILE A 230 -8.56 -7.48 15.51
CA ILE A 230 -9.40 -7.66 16.71
C ILE A 230 -10.28 -8.92 16.61
N HIS A 231 -10.85 -9.18 15.43
CA HIS A 231 -11.76 -10.30 15.20
C HIS A 231 -11.00 -11.63 15.16
N THR A 232 -9.82 -11.65 14.53
CA THR A 232 -8.89 -12.79 14.57
C THR A 232 -8.42 -13.07 16.01
N PHE A 233 -8.17 -12.03 16.80
CA PHE A 233 -7.80 -12.19 18.21
C PHE A 233 -8.94 -12.77 19.05
N VAL A 234 -10.18 -12.28 18.86
CA VAL A 234 -11.37 -12.85 19.51
C VAL A 234 -11.54 -14.33 19.17
N GLU A 235 -11.39 -14.70 17.91
CA GLU A 235 -11.47 -16.10 17.48
C GLU A 235 -10.39 -16.95 18.15
N TYR A 236 -9.15 -16.45 18.20
CA TYR A 236 -8.04 -17.13 18.86
C TYR A 236 -8.34 -17.39 20.34
N LEU A 237 -8.85 -16.40 21.08
CA LEU A 237 -9.23 -16.54 22.49
C LEU A 237 -10.32 -17.59 22.69
N GLN A 238 -11.33 -17.60 21.82
CA GLN A 238 -12.44 -18.54 21.91
C GLN A 238 -11.98 -19.98 21.65
N GLN A 239 -11.21 -20.20 20.59
CA GLN A 239 -10.77 -21.54 20.18
C GLN A 239 -9.71 -22.13 21.12
N ASN A 240 -8.79 -21.30 21.63
CA ASN A 240 -7.60 -21.80 22.34
C ASN A 240 -7.70 -21.66 23.86
N LEU A 241 -8.47 -20.70 24.36
CA LEU A 241 -8.59 -20.43 25.81
C LEU A 241 -10.03 -20.55 26.33
N GLY A 242 -11.02 -20.76 25.46
CA GLY A 242 -12.43 -20.78 25.85
C GLY A 242 -12.94 -19.43 26.37
N ILE A 243 -12.18 -18.35 26.15
CA ILE A 243 -12.55 -16.99 26.55
C ILE A 243 -13.37 -16.40 25.42
N THR A 244 -14.57 -15.89 25.73
CA THR A 244 -15.42 -15.18 24.77
C THR A 244 -15.47 -13.70 25.13
N PRO A 245 -14.64 -12.85 24.48
CA PRO A 245 -14.69 -11.41 24.66
C PRO A 245 -16.05 -10.84 24.28
N ARG A 246 -16.50 -9.83 25.01
CA ARG A 246 -17.76 -9.12 24.73
C ARG A 246 -17.48 -7.78 24.06
N PHE A 247 -17.95 -7.62 22.83
CA PHE A 247 -17.97 -6.32 22.17
C PHE A 247 -19.04 -5.43 22.78
N ILE A 248 -18.68 -4.17 23.04
CA ILE A 248 -19.59 -3.14 23.53
C ILE A 248 -19.35 -1.82 22.77
N THR A 249 -20.38 -1.00 22.64
CA THR A 249 -20.30 0.33 22.03
C THR A 249 -20.32 1.45 23.08
N PRO A 250 -19.84 2.67 22.75
CA PRO A 250 -19.94 3.82 23.65
C PRO A 250 -21.33 4.06 24.24
N SER A 251 -22.39 3.85 23.45
CA SER A 251 -23.79 4.02 23.87
C SER A 251 -24.29 3.00 24.89
N GLU A 252 -23.58 1.87 25.04
CA GLU A 252 -23.92 0.81 26.01
C GLU A 252 -23.28 1.04 27.38
N LEU A 253 -22.37 2.00 27.51
CA LEU A 253 -21.70 2.29 28.77
C LEU A 253 -22.63 3.01 29.76
N ARG A 254 -22.52 2.64 31.04
CA ARG A 254 -23.20 3.28 32.16
C ARG A 254 -22.23 3.44 33.32
N LEU A 255 -22.41 4.51 34.09
CA LEU A 255 -21.79 4.66 35.40
C LEU A 255 -22.85 4.44 36.46
N LEU A 256 -22.53 3.60 37.44
CA LEU A 256 -23.33 3.41 38.64
C LEU A 256 -22.53 3.92 39.84
N PRO A 257 -23.09 4.77 40.71
CA PRO A 257 -22.45 5.12 41.98
C PRO A 257 -22.14 3.86 42.80
N ASP A 258 -20.97 3.81 43.41
CA ASP A 258 -20.62 2.73 44.32
C ASP A 258 -21.27 2.97 45.69
N ALA A 259 -22.14 2.04 46.11
CA ALA A 259 -22.83 2.13 47.39
C ALA A 259 -21.89 1.92 48.59
N GLU A 260 -20.73 1.28 48.37
CA GLU A 260 -19.75 0.99 49.43
C GLU A 260 -18.68 2.08 49.53
N ARG A 261 -18.56 2.94 48.51
CA ARG A 261 -17.50 3.95 48.40
C ARG A 261 -18.07 5.26 47.87
N GLU A 262 -18.36 6.17 48.80
CA GLU A 262 -18.97 7.47 48.50
C GLU A 262 -18.10 8.25 47.49
N GLY A 263 -18.70 8.59 46.34
CA GLY A 263 -18.03 9.32 45.27
C GLY A 263 -17.33 8.45 44.21
N GLU A 264 -17.26 7.12 44.37
CA GLU A 264 -16.74 6.20 43.35
C GLU A 264 -17.83 5.72 42.39
N TYR A 265 -17.41 5.25 41.22
CA TYR A 265 -18.30 4.70 40.19
C TYR A 265 -17.87 3.31 39.74
N LYS A 266 -18.86 2.45 39.53
CA LYS A 266 -18.75 1.19 38.81
C LYS A 266 -18.99 1.45 37.32
N LEU A 267 -17.99 1.12 36.50
CA LEU A 267 -18.13 1.11 35.06
C LEU A 267 -18.95 -0.11 34.64
N CYS A 268 -20.05 0.10 33.92
CA CYS A 268 -20.97 -0.97 33.52
C CYS A 268 -21.31 -0.91 32.03
N CYS A 269 -21.81 -2.02 31.49
CA CYS A 269 -22.52 -2.06 30.21
C CYS A 269 -23.94 -2.61 30.34
N ILE A 270 -24.82 -2.20 29.43
CA ILE A 270 -26.18 -2.74 29.29
C ILE A 270 -26.14 -4.22 28.89
N VAL A 271 -27.01 -5.04 29.47
CA VAL A 271 -27.23 -6.45 29.09
C VAL A 271 -28.46 -6.55 28.18
N LYS A 272 -28.25 -6.84 26.89
CA LYS A 272 -29.33 -6.91 25.87
C LYS A 272 -30.07 -8.26 25.83
N THR A 273 -29.46 -9.34 26.32
CA THR A 273 -30.03 -10.71 26.26
C THR A 273 -29.67 -11.50 27.52
N ILE A 274 -30.54 -12.43 27.91
CA ILE A 274 -30.26 -13.40 28.99
C ILE A 274 -29.25 -14.41 28.44
N ASP A 275 -27.97 -14.08 28.49
CA ASP A 275 -26.92 -15.07 28.24
C ASP A 275 -26.87 -16.02 29.44
N ASN A 276 -27.32 -17.27 29.21
CA ASN A 276 -27.30 -18.36 30.20
C ASN A 276 -25.87 -18.83 30.54
N SER A 277 -24.83 -18.26 29.92
CA SER A 277 -23.41 -18.60 30.15
C SER A 277 -22.72 -17.73 31.19
N ALA A 278 -23.35 -16.65 31.69
CA ALA A 278 -22.74 -15.79 32.70
C ALA A 278 -22.89 -16.39 34.10
N LEU A 279 -21.93 -17.25 34.46
CA LEU A 279 -21.65 -17.62 35.85
C LEU A 279 -21.53 -16.34 36.71
N GLN A 280 -22.46 -16.19 37.65
CA GLN A 280 -22.33 -15.47 38.94
C GLN A 280 -21.75 -14.05 39.00
N THR A 281 -21.85 -13.20 37.97
CA THR A 281 -21.65 -11.75 38.18
C THR A 281 -22.93 -11.07 38.66
N SER A 282 -22.85 -10.30 39.75
CA SER A 282 -23.96 -9.54 40.36
C SER A 282 -24.72 -8.73 39.31
N LYS A 283 -25.98 -9.08 39.08
CA LYS A 283 -26.88 -8.36 38.17
C LYS A 283 -27.24 -7.02 38.83
N LEU A 284 -26.61 -5.94 38.36
CA LEU A 284 -26.91 -4.58 38.81
C LEU A 284 -28.08 -4.03 37.99
N THR A 285 -28.90 -3.18 38.60
CA THR A 285 -30.00 -2.49 37.91
C THR A 285 -29.88 -1.01 38.23
N ASN A 286 -30.00 -0.14 37.22
CA ASN A 286 -30.02 1.30 37.46
C ASN A 286 -31.43 1.83 37.79
N SER A 287 -31.54 3.12 38.08
CA SER A 287 -32.80 3.79 38.45
C SER A 287 -33.89 3.73 37.37
N ILE A 288 -33.52 3.54 36.10
CA ILE A 288 -34.46 3.42 34.97
C ILE A 288 -34.76 1.97 34.59
N GLY A 289 -34.30 1.00 35.38
CA GLY A 289 -34.58 -0.43 35.19
C GLY A 289 -33.70 -1.15 34.17
N GLU A 290 -32.65 -0.51 33.64
CA GLU A 290 -31.68 -1.20 32.76
C GLU A 290 -30.89 -2.21 33.57
N ARG A 291 -30.73 -3.41 33.01
CA ARG A 291 -29.89 -4.47 33.57
C ARG A 291 -28.44 -4.24 33.14
N LEU A 292 -27.55 -4.18 34.12
CA LEU A 292 -26.16 -3.80 33.95
C LEU A 292 -25.22 -4.93 34.38
N GLN A 293 -24.09 -4.99 33.69
CA GLN A 293 -22.97 -5.85 34.04
C GLN A 293 -21.73 -4.99 34.26
N GLU A 294 -21.02 -5.23 35.35
CA GLU A 294 -19.80 -4.49 35.68
C GLU A 294 -18.64 -4.87 34.75
N ILE A 295 -17.85 -3.86 34.39
CA ILE A 295 -16.65 -3.95 33.57
C ILE A 295 -15.45 -3.78 34.49
N HIS A 296 -14.64 -4.83 34.62
CA HIS A 296 -13.40 -4.79 35.40
C HIS A 296 -12.15 -4.59 34.54
N GLN A 297 -12.24 -4.86 33.24
CA GLN A 297 -11.17 -4.65 32.27
C GLN A 297 -11.75 -4.41 30.87
N VAL A 298 -11.08 -3.57 30.08
CA VAL A 298 -11.55 -3.21 28.74
C VAL A 298 -10.40 -2.96 27.77
N GLY A 299 -10.56 -3.42 26.53
CA GLY A 299 -9.73 -3.05 25.39
C GLY A 299 -10.42 -1.99 24.53
N LEU A 300 -9.66 -1.07 23.95
CA LEU A 300 -10.22 0.04 23.17
C LEU A 300 -9.91 -0.12 21.67
N GLU A 301 -10.94 0.06 20.85
CA GLU A 301 -10.84 0.23 19.40
C GLU A 301 -11.76 1.38 18.95
N LEU A 302 -11.41 2.59 19.40
CA LEU A 302 -12.14 3.83 19.14
C LEU A 302 -11.27 4.86 18.41
N HIS A 303 -11.88 5.60 17.49
CA HIS A 303 -11.67 7.01 17.11
C HIS A 303 -11.19 7.92 18.25
N GLN A 304 -10.29 8.89 18.02
CA GLN A 304 -9.87 9.81 19.10
C GLN A 304 -11.01 10.77 19.37
N ARG A 305 -11.70 11.18 18.30
CA ARG A 305 -12.98 11.86 18.38
C ARG A 305 -14.06 11.05 19.10
N GLU A 306 -14.08 9.72 18.96
CA GLU A 306 -15.06 8.87 19.65
C GLU A 306 -14.73 8.78 21.14
N LEU A 307 -13.45 8.60 21.48
CA LEU A 307 -12.97 8.64 22.85
C LEU A 307 -13.30 9.99 23.51
N LEU A 308 -12.96 11.10 22.86
CA LEU A 308 -13.20 12.45 23.40
C LEU A 308 -14.66 12.87 23.42
N ALA A 309 -15.54 12.17 22.71
CA ALA A 309 -16.98 12.39 22.79
C ALA A 309 -17.59 11.86 24.10
N LEU A 310 -16.91 10.95 24.82
CA LEU A 310 -17.36 10.42 26.10
C LEU A 310 -17.27 11.47 27.21
N GLU A 311 -18.21 11.47 28.15
CA GLU A 311 -18.19 12.38 29.31
C GLU A 311 -16.90 12.23 30.16
N PRO A 312 -16.40 13.30 30.80
CA PRO A 312 -15.14 13.26 31.54
C PRO A 312 -15.05 12.13 32.57
N GLU A 313 -16.11 11.90 33.35
CA GLU A 313 -16.10 10.84 34.36
C GLU A 313 -16.09 9.44 33.72
N MET A 314 -16.74 9.25 32.56
CA MET A 314 -16.67 7.99 31.82
C MET A 314 -15.25 7.68 31.38
N LEU A 315 -14.51 8.70 30.92
CA LEU A 315 -13.11 8.55 30.53
C LEU A 315 -12.21 8.15 31.69
N ARG A 316 -12.40 8.76 32.86
CA ARG A 316 -11.68 8.38 34.09
C ARG A 316 -11.92 6.92 34.45
N GLN A 317 -13.18 6.51 34.48
CA GLN A 317 -13.54 5.12 34.81
C GLN A 317 -13.03 4.12 33.77
N LEU A 318 -13.02 4.47 32.48
CA LEU A 318 -12.37 3.67 31.43
C LEU A 318 -10.85 3.58 31.66
N SER A 319 -10.20 4.68 32.03
CA SER A 319 -8.75 4.75 32.20
C SER A 319 -8.25 3.80 33.29
N LEU A 320 -9.01 3.67 34.38
CA LEU A 320 -8.69 2.72 35.47
C LEU A 320 -8.69 1.26 34.98
N ARG A 321 -9.57 0.91 34.03
CA ARG A 321 -9.83 -0.48 33.60
C ARG A 321 -9.25 -0.82 32.24
N CYS A 322 -8.76 0.17 31.49
CA CYS A 322 -8.25 -0.02 30.13
C CYS A 322 -6.83 -0.59 30.12
N PHE A 323 -6.62 -1.80 29.61
CA PHE A 323 -5.27 -2.38 29.59
C PHE A 323 -4.29 -1.67 28.64
N ASN A 324 -4.79 -0.87 27.70
CA ASN A 324 -3.97 0.02 26.89
C ASN A 324 -3.97 1.43 27.50
N ASP A 325 -2.88 1.80 28.17
CA ASP A 325 -2.84 3.02 28.99
C ASP A 325 -3.18 4.29 28.20
N MET A 326 -3.94 5.21 28.80
CA MET A 326 -4.33 6.45 28.13
C MET A 326 -3.15 7.35 27.83
N ARG A 327 -2.09 7.32 28.63
CA ARG A 327 -0.82 8.02 28.34
C ARG A 327 -0.18 7.47 27.07
N THR A 328 -0.25 6.16 26.86
CA THR A 328 0.18 5.51 25.60
C THR A 328 -0.67 5.98 24.41
N ILE A 329 -1.99 5.98 24.55
CA ILE A 329 -2.91 6.36 23.47
C ILE A 329 -2.80 7.85 23.10
N LEU A 330 -2.66 8.74 24.10
CA LEU A 330 -2.73 10.19 23.90
C LEU A 330 -1.36 10.85 23.72
N LEU A 331 -0.29 10.31 24.32
CA LEU A 331 1.06 10.86 24.22
C LEU A 331 1.92 10.06 23.24
N VAL A 332 2.08 8.75 23.47
CA VAL A 332 3.04 7.93 22.71
C VAL A 332 2.65 7.75 21.25
N HIS A 333 1.35 7.68 20.96
CA HIS A 333 0.84 7.61 19.59
C HIS A 333 1.01 8.93 18.80
N ASP A 334 1.14 10.07 19.48
CA ASP A 334 1.24 11.37 18.83
C ASP A 334 2.61 11.51 18.15
N LYS A 335 2.62 11.91 16.87
CA LYS A 335 3.89 11.98 16.11
C LYS A 335 4.89 12.98 16.69
N ARG A 336 4.41 13.94 17.49
CA ARG A 336 5.27 14.88 18.22
C ARG A 336 6.16 14.17 19.24
N MET A 337 5.78 12.99 19.73
CA MET A 337 6.62 12.18 20.64
C MET A 337 8.01 11.88 20.04
N LEU A 338 8.10 11.59 18.74
CA LEU A 338 9.39 11.34 18.08
C LEU A 338 10.31 12.56 18.12
N GLY A 339 9.76 13.76 17.91
CA GLY A 339 10.53 15.01 18.01
C GLY A 339 10.91 15.35 19.45
N ILE A 340 10.05 15.04 20.41
CA ILE A 340 10.39 15.19 21.84
C ILE A 340 11.57 14.29 22.20
N ILE A 341 11.54 13.01 21.82
CA ILE A 341 12.64 12.07 22.10
C ILE A 341 13.96 12.60 21.53
N LYS A 342 13.96 13.08 20.28
CA LYS A 342 15.15 13.68 19.64
C LYS A 342 15.72 14.85 20.44
N GLN A 343 14.86 15.73 20.93
CA GLN A 343 15.26 16.88 21.75
C GLN A 343 15.69 16.49 23.18
N GLU A 344 15.24 15.34 23.68
CA GLU A 344 15.55 14.85 25.03
C GLU A 344 16.79 13.95 25.10
N LEU A 345 17.47 13.63 23.99
CA LEU A 345 18.59 12.67 24.00
C LEU A 345 19.73 13.07 24.95
N GLY A 346 20.10 14.35 24.98
CA GLY A 346 21.09 14.90 25.91
C GLY A 346 20.64 14.76 27.37
N PRO A 347 19.51 15.38 27.76
CA PRO A 347 18.94 15.25 29.11
C PRO A 347 18.76 13.80 29.59
N LEU A 348 18.29 12.90 28.72
CA LEU A 348 18.13 11.48 29.05
C LEU A 348 19.46 10.79 29.34
N THR A 349 20.53 11.20 28.65
CA THR A 349 21.89 10.68 28.88
C THR A 349 22.47 11.23 30.18
N GLU A 350 22.32 12.53 30.43
CA GLU A 350 22.78 13.19 31.67
C GLU A 350 22.12 12.59 32.92
N ARG A 351 20.86 12.17 32.80
CA ARG A 351 20.10 11.51 33.86
C ARG A 351 20.42 10.03 34.03
N GLY A 352 21.24 9.44 33.14
CA GLY A 352 21.56 8.01 33.15
C GLY A 352 20.40 7.09 32.73
N VAL A 353 19.37 7.64 32.09
CA VAL A 353 18.25 6.85 31.53
C VAL A 353 18.70 6.15 30.25
N LEU A 354 19.49 6.85 29.44
CA LEU A 354 20.12 6.32 28.25
C LEU A 354 21.64 6.31 28.44
N THR A 355 22.29 5.28 27.89
CA THR A 355 23.72 5.34 27.61
C THR A 355 24.00 6.22 26.39
N PRO A 356 25.21 6.79 26.23
CA PRO A 356 25.57 7.53 25.02
C PRO A 356 25.34 6.73 23.73
N ALA A 357 25.60 5.42 23.76
CA ALA A 357 25.35 4.53 22.62
C ALA A 357 23.85 4.39 22.30
N GLN A 358 22.98 4.27 23.32
CA GLN A 358 21.53 4.24 23.11
C GLN A 358 20.99 5.57 22.59
N ALA A 359 21.53 6.70 23.06
CA ALA A 359 21.19 8.01 22.54
C ALA A 359 21.55 8.16 21.06
N GLU A 360 22.74 7.70 20.65
CA GLU A 360 23.15 7.69 19.24
C GLU A 360 22.26 6.75 18.39
N ILE A 361 21.90 5.58 18.92
CA ILE A 361 20.98 4.65 18.27
C ILE A 361 19.62 5.32 18.01
N LEU A 362 19.09 6.07 18.97
CA LEU A 362 17.83 6.82 18.79
C LEU A 362 18.00 8.00 17.83
N ASP A 363 19.11 8.73 17.94
CA ASP A 363 19.41 9.88 17.08
C ASP A 363 19.37 9.49 15.60
N LYS A 364 20.04 8.37 15.27
CA LYS A 364 20.05 7.78 13.94
C LYS A 364 18.74 7.07 13.63
N GLY A 365 18.19 6.33 14.60
CA GLY A 365 17.08 5.40 14.42
C GLY A 365 15.69 6.05 14.32
N ILE A 366 15.54 7.31 14.69
CA ILE A 366 14.29 8.07 14.59
C ILE A 366 14.39 9.05 13.41
N ALA A 367 13.35 9.11 12.59
CA ALA A 367 13.24 10.11 11.53
C ALA A 367 13.26 11.53 12.12
N ASP A 368 14.11 12.41 11.60
CA ASP A 368 14.19 13.80 12.09
C ASP A 368 12.82 14.45 12.03
N THR A 369 12.26 14.74 13.20
CA THR A 369 10.89 15.19 13.39
C THR A 369 10.91 16.52 14.12
N ILE A 370 10.56 17.58 13.39
CA ILE A 370 10.52 18.96 13.86
C ILE A 370 9.13 19.27 14.42
N LEU A 371 9.10 19.81 15.63
CA LEU A 371 7.88 20.16 16.34
C LEU A 371 7.36 21.54 15.92
N PRO A 372 6.04 21.75 15.88
CA PRO A 372 5.45 23.08 15.83
C PRO A 372 5.98 24.00 16.93
N GLY A 373 6.18 25.28 16.61
CA GLY A 373 6.69 26.29 17.53
C GLY A 373 8.15 26.12 17.96
N SER A 374 8.86 25.10 17.46
CA SER A 374 10.23 24.81 17.89
C SER A 374 11.27 25.71 17.23
N THR A 375 12.47 25.75 17.82
CA THR A 375 13.59 26.50 17.26
C THR A 375 14.03 25.93 15.90
N GLU A 376 14.03 24.60 15.76
CA GLU A 376 14.33 23.86 14.52
C GLU A 376 13.36 24.23 13.38
N LEU A 377 12.07 24.42 13.68
CA LEU A 377 11.11 24.94 12.71
C LEU A 377 11.49 26.33 12.22
N GLY A 378 11.93 27.21 13.14
CA GLY A 378 12.40 28.56 12.80
C GLY A 378 13.67 28.57 11.94
N TRP A 379 14.55 27.57 12.08
CA TRP A 379 15.68 27.37 11.17
C TRP A 379 15.21 26.88 9.81
N LEU A 380 14.38 25.84 9.77
CA LEU A 380 13.85 25.29 8.52
C LEU A 380 13.08 26.34 7.69
N LEU A 381 12.29 27.18 8.36
CA LEU A 381 11.55 28.27 7.72
C LEU A 381 12.49 29.29 7.05
N ARG A 382 13.58 29.69 7.73
CA ARG A 382 14.60 30.58 7.15
C ARG A 382 15.29 29.93 5.97
N SER A 383 15.79 28.70 6.14
CA SER A 383 16.44 27.95 5.06
C SER A 383 15.52 27.69 3.87
N SER A 384 14.22 27.49 4.09
CA SER A 384 13.25 27.28 3.01
C SER A 384 12.99 28.54 2.18
N ARG A 385 13.20 29.73 2.75
CA ARG A 385 13.11 31.00 2.01
C ARG A 385 14.35 31.25 1.15
N GLU A 386 15.51 30.81 1.63
CA GLU A 386 16.80 30.93 0.93
C GLU A 386 16.96 29.85 -0.15
N CYS A 387 16.48 28.63 0.12
CA CYS A 387 16.57 27.47 -0.77
C CYS A 387 15.16 26.91 -1.03
N PRO A 388 14.47 27.37 -2.09
CA PRO A 388 13.10 26.95 -2.41
C PRO A 388 12.91 25.44 -2.63
N ASP A 389 13.97 24.73 -3.05
CA ASP A 389 13.94 23.30 -3.35
C ASP A 389 14.06 22.41 -2.10
N LEU A 390 14.47 22.99 -0.96
CA LEU A 390 14.64 22.26 0.32
C LEU A 390 13.36 21.54 0.75
N LYS A 391 12.19 22.06 0.37
CA LYS A 391 10.87 21.43 0.60
C LYS A 391 10.81 19.98 0.14
N ALA A 392 11.54 19.60 -0.91
CA ALA A 392 11.52 18.24 -1.45
C ALA A 392 12.11 17.19 -0.49
N GLU A 393 12.90 17.62 0.49
CA GLU A 393 13.52 16.78 1.51
C GLU A 393 12.62 16.57 2.75
N TYR A 394 11.41 17.13 2.78
CA TYR A 394 10.52 17.07 3.93
C TYR A 394 9.08 16.68 3.57
N ILE A 395 8.36 16.19 4.57
CA ILE A 395 6.93 15.88 4.52
C ILE A 395 6.23 16.51 5.74
N LEU A 396 4.97 16.92 5.56
CA LEU A 396 4.09 17.32 6.65
C LEU A 396 3.24 16.12 7.04
N LYS A 397 3.33 15.69 8.30
CA LYS A 397 2.50 14.59 8.83
C LYS A 397 1.52 15.12 9.88
N PRO A 398 0.21 14.87 9.74
CA PRO A 398 -0.74 15.25 10.77
C PRO A 398 -0.42 14.53 12.08
N ILE A 399 -0.47 15.28 13.19
CA ILE A 399 0.04 14.81 14.50
C ILE A 399 -0.63 13.52 15.00
N ARG A 400 -1.91 13.29 14.64
CA ARG A 400 -2.78 12.23 15.19
C ARG A 400 -3.44 11.31 14.15
N SER A 401 -3.13 11.46 12.86
CA SER A 401 -3.70 10.59 11.83
C SER A 401 -2.98 9.24 11.76
N GLY A 402 -3.68 8.20 11.31
CA GLY A 402 -3.08 6.91 10.95
C GLY A 402 -3.18 6.63 9.46
N LYS A 403 -2.65 5.49 9.01
CA LYS A 403 -2.81 4.95 7.65
C LYS A 403 -2.31 5.92 6.55
N GLY A 404 -1.33 6.76 6.86
CA GLY A 404 -0.80 7.79 5.95
C GLY A 404 -1.79 8.91 5.59
N ASN A 405 -2.96 8.98 6.22
CA ASN A 405 -4.01 9.91 5.81
C ASN A 405 -3.61 11.37 6.05
N GLY A 406 -3.58 12.15 4.97
CA GLY A 406 -3.25 13.58 4.92
C GLY A 406 -1.79 13.93 5.16
N ILE A 407 -0.87 13.00 4.90
CA ILE A 407 0.54 13.33 4.72
C ILE A 407 0.68 14.15 3.44
N ILE A 408 1.46 15.21 3.48
CA ILE A 408 1.75 16.08 2.34
C ILE A 408 3.25 16.03 2.07
N PHE A 409 3.65 15.75 0.84
CA PHE A 409 5.07 15.82 0.46
C PHE A 409 5.41 17.27 0.09
N GLY A 410 6.52 17.79 0.61
CA GLY A 410 6.92 19.16 0.29
C GLY A 410 7.27 19.33 -1.19
N GLU A 411 7.63 18.26 -1.90
CA GLU A 411 7.82 18.30 -3.36
C GLU A 411 6.53 18.61 -4.13
N ASP A 412 5.37 18.23 -3.59
CA ASP A 412 4.05 18.47 -4.20
C ASP A 412 3.53 19.91 -3.97
N LEU A 413 4.13 20.67 -3.05
CA LEU A 413 3.74 22.05 -2.75
C LEU A 413 4.53 23.06 -3.57
N THR A 414 3.95 24.22 -3.86
CA THR A 414 4.75 25.36 -4.33
C THR A 414 5.62 25.88 -3.18
N SER A 415 6.74 26.54 -3.48
CA SER A 415 7.62 27.09 -2.44
C SER A 415 6.89 28.11 -1.54
N ALA A 416 5.97 28.90 -2.11
CA ALA A 416 5.12 29.81 -1.34
C ALA A 416 4.14 29.07 -0.42
N ALA A 417 3.50 28.00 -0.90
CA ALA A 417 2.61 27.18 -0.08
C ALA A 417 3.37 26.48 1.05
N TRP A 418 4.55 25.93 0.76
CA TRP A 418 5.43 25.32 1.77
C TRP A 418 5.80 26.30 2.88
N VAL A 419 6.27 27.50 2.55
CA VAL A 419 6.62 28.54 3.52
C VAL A 419 5.38 28.96 4.33
N SER A 420 4.22 29.08 3.68
CA SER A 420 2.96 29.39 4.37
C SER A 420 2.58 28.32 5.40
N GLU A 421 2.74 27.04 5.07
CA GLU A 421 2.49 25.95 6.01
C GLU A 421 3.48 26.01 7.19
N LEU A 422 4.77 26.24 6.93
CA LEU A 422 5.77 26.38 8.01
C LEU A 422 5.49 27.58 8.93
N GLU A 423 5.00 28.70 8.40
CA GLU A 423 4.59 29.85 9.21
C GLU A 423 3.40 29.51 10.11
N ASN A 424 2.40 28.80 9.59
CA ASN A 424 1.26 28.34 10.38
C ASN A 424 1.71 27.46 11.56
N LEU A 425 2.73 26.62 11.36
CA LEU A 425 3.27 25.74 12.39
C LEU A 425 4.07 26.47 13.48
N ARG A 426 4.32 27.77 13.37
CA ARG A 426 4.93 28.54 14.48
C ARG A 426 4.03 28.63 15.71
N CYS A 427 2.72 28.48 15.52
CA CYS A 427 1.77 28.34 16.61
C CYS A 427 1.53 26.84 16.87
N PRO A 428 1.94 26.31 18.04
CA PRO A 428 1.73 24.90 18.38
C PRO A 428 0.32 24.59 18.92
N GLU A 429 -0.55 25.60 19.02
CA GLU A 429 -1.90 25.46 19.56
C GLU A 429 -2.80 24.60 18.67
N LEU A 430 -3.61 23.75 19.31
CA LEU A 430 -4.62 22.93 18.66
C LEU A 430 -5.90 23.75 18.47
N ASP A 431 -5.85 24.80 17.63
CA ASP A 431 -7.06 25.49 17.17
C ASP A 431 -7.85 24.59 16.19
N SER A 432 -8.94 25.10 15.60
CA SER A 432 -9.74 24.34 14.63
C SER A 432 -8.99 23.93 13.33
N LYS A 433 -7.69 24.25 13.20
CA LYS A 433 -6.86 23.88 12.05
C LYS A 433 -6.13 22.57 12.29
N ARG A 434 -5.74 21.94 11.19
CA ARG A 434 -4.99 20.69 11.20
C ARG A 434 -3.52 20.97 11.50
N LEU A 435 -3.03 20.49 12.64
CA LEU A 435 -1.61 20.61 13.02
C LEU A 435 -0.76 19.46 12.43
N TYR A 436 0.47 19.77 12.04
CA TYR A 436 1.43 18.83 11.48
C TYR A 436 2.74 18.82 12.26
N VAL A 437 3.46 17.70 12.24
CA VAL A 437 4.92 17.73 12.40
C VAL A 437 5.57 17.85 11.02
N VAL A 438 6.75 18.48 10.97
CA VAL A 438 7.59 18.44 9.76
C VAL A 438 8.61 17.32 9.96
N GLN A 439 8.61 16.32 9.08
CA GLN A 439 9.53 15.19 9.18
C GLN A 439 10.42 15.13 7.94
N ARG A 440 11.70 14.83 8.10
CA ARG A 440 12.59 14.58 6.95
C ARG A 440 12.05 13.41 6.14
N LYS A 441 11.98 13.59 4.82
CA LYS A 441 11.61 12.54 3.88
C LYS A 441 12.70 11.47 3.87
N ILE A 442 12.36 10.26 4.31
CA ILE A 442 13.26 9.11 4.29
C ILE A 442 13.36 8.62 2.85
N LYS A 443 14.59 8.54 2.32
CA LYS A 443 14.85 8.02 0.96
C LYS A 443 14.87 6.49 1.01
N GLN A 444 13.67 5.91 1.01
CA GLN A 444 13.44 4.47 1.13
C GLN A 444 14.17 3.69 0.03
N LEU A 445 14.87 2.63 0.43
CA LEU A 445 15.44 1.64 -0.49
C LEU A 445 14.34 0.89 -1.26
N LEU A 446 14.54 0.71 -2.56
CA LEU A 446 13.67 -0.12 -3.40
C LEU A 446 14.19 -1.57 -3.45
N TYR A 447 13.25 -2.52 -3.46
CA TYR A 447 13.52 -3.95 -3.47
C TYR A 447 12.71 -4.64 -4.57
N ASP A 448 13.32 -5.65 -5.20
CA ASP A 448 12.62 -6.50 -6.14
C ASP A 448 11.58 -7.34 -5.39
N VAL A 449 10.31 -7.21 -5.78
CA VAL A 449 9.17 -7.98 -5.27
C VAL A 449 8.43 -8.64 -6.43
N VAL A 450 7.68 -9.70 -6.12
CA VAL A 450 6.92 -10.57 -7.06
C VAL A 450 6.04 -9.84 -8.08
N HIS A 451 5.63 -8.60 -7.81
CA HIS A 451 4.69 -7.84 -8.63
C HIS A 451 4.99 -7.82 -10.14
N VAL A 452 6.25 -7.57 -10.53
CA VAL A 452 6.66 -7.54 -11.94
C VAL A 452 6.46 -8.90 -12.63
N ARG A 453 6.70 -9.99 -11.89
CA ARG A 453 6.50 -11.35 -12.37
C ARG A 453 5.02 -11.63 -12.61
N ASP A 454 4.17 -11.23 -11.69
CA ASP A 454 2.72 -11.47 -11.81
C ASP A 454 2.16 -10.73 -13.03
N VAL A 455 2.62 -9.50 -13.29
CA VAL A 455 2.31 -8.77 -14.53
C VAL A 455 2.80 -9.53 -15.77
N SER A 456 4.06 -10.00 -15.79
CA SER A 456 4.62 -10.77 -16.91
C SER A 456 3.81 -12.03 -17.21
N ASN A 457 3.39 -12.76 -16.18
CA ASN A 457 2.60 -13.98 -16.32
C ASN A 457 1.21 -13.71 -16.88
N HIS A 458 0.50 -12.71 -16.35
CA HIS A 458 -0.82 -12.33 -16.88
C HIS A 458 -0.74 -11.89 -18.34
N LEU A 459 0.29 -11.12 -18.72
CA LEU A 459 0.51 -10.74 -20.12
C LEU A 459 0.80 -11.96 -21.00
N ARG A 460 1.62 -12.91 -20.55
CA ARG A 460 1.91 -14.13 -21.32
C ARG A 460 0.66 -15.00 -21.50
N GLU A 461 -0.08 -15.23 -20.44
CA GLU A 461 -1.23 -16.15 -20.43
C GLU A 461 -2.45 -15.53 -21.14
N HIS A 462 -2.82 -14.31 -20.75
CA HIS A 462 -4.06 -13.67 -21.21
C HIS A 462 -3.86 -12.60 -22.28
N GLY A 463 -2.65 -12.03 -22.39
CA GLY A 463 -2.36 -10.95 -23.35
C GLY A 463 -2.98 -9.60 -22.97
N ILE A 464 -3.61 -9.47 -21.81
CA ILE A 464 -4.19 -8.21 -21.34
C ILE A 464 -4.21 -8.19 -19.80
N LEU A 465 -3.97 -7.02 -19.22
CA LEU A 465 -4.04 -6.83 -17.77
C LEU A 465 -4.45 -5.39 -17.47
N LYS A 466 -5.35 -5.22 -16.50
CA LYS A 466 -5.65 -3.92 -15.90
C LYS A 466 -5.06 -3.85 -14.49
N VAL A 467 -4.30 -2.79 -14.21
CA VAL A 467 -3.82 -2.43 -12.88
C VAL A 467 -4.51 -1.16 -12.42
N ASN A 468 -5.00 -1.12 -11.17
CA ASN A 468 -5.48 0.12 -10.54
C ASN A 468 -4.42 0.57 -9.53
N LEU A 469 -3.92 1.79 -9.67
CA LEU A 469 -3.04 2.39 -8.68
C LEU A 469 -3.87 2.90 -7.50
N ALA A 470 -3.43 2.53 -6.28
CA ALA A 470 -4.00 3.06 -5.04
C ALA A 470 -3.32 4.37 -4.59
N PHE A 471 -2.48 4.95 -5.45
CA PHE A 471 -1.70 6.17 -5.21
C PHE A 471 -1.64 7.03 -6.50
N PRO A 472 -1.45 8.36 -6.38
CA PRO A 472 -1.24 9.23 -7.55
C PRO A 472 0.08 8.92 -8.26
N ASP A 473 0.08 8.93 -9.60
CA ASP A 473 1.29 8.73 -10.41
C ASP A 473 1.19 9.50 -11.73
N ASP A 474 1.07 10.82 -11.65
CA ASP A 474 0.88 11.66 -12.84
C ASP A 474 2.12 11.73 -13.75
N THR A 475 3.28 11.33 -13.22
CA THR A 475 4.57 11.25 -13.93
C THR A 475 4.83 9.86 -14.54
N SER A 476 3.94 8.89 -14.30
CA SER A 476 4.04 7.52 -14.85
C SER A 476 5.27 6.73 -14.38
N ARG A 477 5.74 7.02 -13.17
CA ARG A 477 6.92 6.37 -12.60
C ARG A 477 6.70 4.88 -12.38
N TYR A 478 5.52 4.48 -11.89
CA TYR A 478 5.19 3.07 -11.72
C TYR A 478 5.25 2.33 -13.07
N LEU A 479 4.68 2.93 -14.12
CA LEU A 479 4.65 2.31 -15.45
C LEU A 479 6.06 2.20 -16.05
N GLN A 480 6.90 3.22 -15.85
CA GLN A 480 8.31 3.20 -16.22
C GLN A 480 9.06 2.07 -15.50
N ASP A 481 8.98 2.01 -14.17
CA ASP A 481 9.67 1.02 -13.35
C ASP A 481 9.19 -0.41 -13.69
N LEU A 482 7.89 -0.58 -13.95
CA LEU A 482 7.32 -1.86 -14.37
C LEU A 482 7.92 -2.34 -15.70
N VAL A 483 8.01 -1.48 -16.73
CA VAL A 483 8.56 -1.87 -18.03
C VAL A 483 10.08 -2.15 -17.93
N TYR A 484 10.81 -1.37 -17.14
CA TYR A 484 12.21 -1.68 -16.83
C TYR A 484 12.37 -3.02 -16.13
N GLY A 485 11.51 -3.34 -15.16
CA GLY A 485 11.49 -4.63 -14.49
C GLY A 485 11.22 -5.79 -15.45
N LEU A 486 10.25 -5.64 -16.36
CA LEU A 486 9.95 -6.63 -17.40
C LEU A 486 11.13 -6.84 -18.35
N HIS A 487 11.85 -5.77 -18.71
CA HIS A 487 13.07 -5.87 -19.52
C HIS A 487 14.18 -6.62 -18.78
N ARG A 488 14.49 -6.20 -17.56
CA ARG A 488 15.60 -6.74 -16.75
C ARG A 488 15.44 -8.24 -16.48
N SER A 489 14.21 -8.68 -16.18
CA SER A 489 13.99 -10.00 -15.58
C SER A 489 13.08 -10.94 -16.38
N HIS A 490 12.40 -10.47 -17.43
CA HIS A 490 11.40 -11.25 -18.16
C HIS A 490 11.56 -11.24 -19.69
N GLY A 491 12.71 -10.78 -20.21
CA GLY A 491 13.07 -10.92 -21.62
C GLY A 491 12.32 -10.00 -22.58
N HIS A 492 11.69 -8.94 -22.06
CA HIS A 492 11.09 -7.90 -22.89
C HIS A 492 12.19 -6.96 -23.43
N THR A 493 12.04 -6.41 -24.63
CA THR A 493 12.92 -5.31 -25.08
C THR A 493 12.44 -3.95 -24.55
N LEU A 494 13.36 -2.99 -24.47
CA LEU A 494 13.10 -1.64 -23.94
C LEU A 494 12.02 -0.89 -24.74
N PRO A 495 11.42 0.16 -24.15
CA PRO A 495 10.46 1.01 -24.84
C PRO A 495 10.99 1.57 -26.15
N ILE A 496 10.11 1.66 -27.14
CA ILE A 496 10.38 2.36 -28.39
C ILE A 496 9.95 3.82 -28.28
N ALA A 497 10.79 4.73 -28.79
CA ALA A 497 10.42 6.14 -28.90
C ALA A 497 9.27 6.31 -29.91
N HIS A 498 8.34 7.21 -29.62
CA HIS A 498 7.22 7.48 -30.54
C HIS A 498 7.64 8.35 -31.72
N SER A 499 8.69 9.15 -31.57
CA SER A 499 9.38 9.86 -32.65
C SER A 499 10.81 10.24 -32.22
N ALA A 500 11.65 10.69 -33.16
CA ALA A 500 13.02 11.12 -32.83
C ALA A 500 13.07 12.29 -31.82
N ALA A 501 11.98 13.04 -31.66
CA ALA A 501 11.87 14.20 -30.78
C ALA A 501 11.14 13.90 -29.45
N ARG A 502 10.55 12.71 -29.28
CA ARG A 502 9.72 12.39 -28.11
C ARG A 502 10.14 11.05 -27.53
N GLY A 503 10.43 11.06 -26.23
CA GLY A 503 10.86 9.88 -25.48
C GLY A 503 9.81 8.77 -25.42
N TRP A 504 9.83 7.97 -24.36
CA TRP A 504 9.07 6.72 -24.29
C TRP A 504 7.57 6.91 -24.06
N PHE A 505 7.20 8.05 -23.46
CA PHE A 505 5.83 8.37 -23.14
C PHE A 505 5.21 9.30 -24.17
N TRP A 506 3.98 8.96 -24.55
CA TRP A 506 3.16 9.76 -25.45
C TRP A 506 1.87 10.18 -24.76
N ASP A 507 1.57 11.47 -24.77
CA ASP A 507 0.31 11.98 -24.24
C ASP A 507 -0.80 11.76 -25.28
N VAL A 508 -1.81 10.97 -24.95
CA VAL A 508 -2.99 10.78 -25.79
C VAL A 508 -4.08 11.69 -25.24
N ARG A 509 -4.14 12.91 -25.77
CA ARG A 509 -5.13 13.94 -25.40
C ARG A 509 -5.73 14.61 -26.63
N PRO A 510 -7.02 14.97 -26.62
CA PRO A 510 -7.61 15.83 -27.64
C PRO A 510 -6.82 17.14 -27.77
N ASN A 511 -6.24 17.42 -28.94
CA ASN A 511 -5.57 18.69 -29.21
C ASN A 511 -5.69 19.08 -30.68
N GLY A 512 -6.24 20.26 -30.96
CA GLY A 512 -6.44 20.76 -32.32
C GLY A 512 -5.36 21.73 -32.83
N THR A 513 -4.40 22.13 -31.99
CA THR A 513 -3.46 23.23 -32.32
C THR A 513 -1.99 22.89 -32.11
N ILE A 514 -1.64 22.00 -31.18
CA ILE A 514 -0.25 21.56 -30.93
C ILE A 514 -0.16 20.05 -31.11
N PHE A 515 0.40 19.63 -32.26
CA PHE A 515 0.55 18.22 -32.61
C PHE A 515 1.89 17.67 -32.16
N GLN A 516 1.90 16.37 -31.85
CA GLN A 516 3.10 15.71 -31.34
C GLN A 516 3.97 15.06 -32.43
N SER A 517 3.37 14.81 -33.59
CA SER A 517 4.01 14.42 -34.86
C SER A 517 4.23 15.64 -35.76
N HIS A 518 5.20 15.56 -36.69
CA HIS A 518 5.62 16.61 -37.63
C HIS A 518 4.45 17.22 -38.42
N SER A 519 3.75 18.18 -37.81
CA SER A 519 2.66 18.98 -38.39
C SER A 519 1.32 18.27 -38.60
N HIS A 520 1.17 17.00 -38.21
CA HIS A 520 -0.05 16.20 -38.42
C HIS A 520 -0.58 15.67 -37.09
N GLN A 521 -1.90 15.70 -36.89
CA GLN A 521 -2.56 15.15 -35.71
C GLN A 521 -2.65 13.63 -35.79
N ALA A 522 -2.15 12.91 -34.78
CA ALA A 522 -2.35 11.47 -34.73
C ALA A 522 -3.83 11.15 -34.47
N ARG A 523 -4.38 10.11 -35.10
CA ARG A 523 -5.81 9.73 -34.93
C ARG A 523 -6.21 9.54 -33.46
N SER A 524 -5.31 9.02 -32.63
CA SER A 524 -5.50 8.86 -31.18
C SER A 524 -5.69 10.18 -30.41
N GLU A 525 -5.22 11.29 -30.96
CA GLU A 525 -5.33 12.65 -30.39
C GLU A 525 -6.58 13.39 -30.87
N THR A 526 -7.42 12.73 -31.67
CA THR A 526 -8.70 13.29 -32.12
C THR A 526 -9.83 12.92 -31.16
N MET A 527 -10.97 13.62 -31.26
CA MET A 527 -12.20 13.25 -30.56
C MET A 527 -13.07 12.24 -31.33
N GLN A 528 -12.71 11.89 -32.57
CA GLN A 528 -13.50 11.04 -33.47
C GLN A 528 -13.40 9.55 -33.14
N ASP A 529 -14.23 8.70 -33.72
CA ASP A 529 -14.04 7.25 -33.54
C ASP A 529 -12.65 6.80 -34.04
N PHE A 530 -12.05 5.88 -33.27
CA PHE A 530 -10.88 5.13 -33.68
C PHE A 530 -11.29 3.67 -33.88
N PRO A 531 -11.50 3.22 -35.13
CA PRO A 531 -11.92 1.86 -35.46
C PRO A 531 -10.94 0.80 -35.00
N TRP A 532 -11.31 -0.47 -35.19
CA TRP A 532 -10.49 -1.62 -34.84
C TRP A 532 -9.10 -1.55 -35.47
N HIS A 533 -8.08 -1.62 -34.62
CA HIS A 533 -6.69 -1.63 -35.04
C HIS A 533 -5.77 -2.32 -34.03
N THR A 534 -4.54 -2.53 -34.46
CA THR A 534 -3.35 -2.82 -33.64
C THR A 534 -2.38 -1.65 -33.77
N ASP A 535 -1.66 -1.34 -32.69
CA ASP A 535 -0.74 -0.20 -32.64
C ASP A 535 0.47 -0.43 -33.58
N CYS A 536 0.82 0.60 -34.37
CA CYS A 536 1.92 0.57 -35.34
C CYS A 536 1.90 -0.61 -36.33
N SER A 537 0.72 -1.01 -36.83
CA SER A 537 0.57 -2.13 -37.79
C SER A 537 1.35 -1.97 -39.11
N TYR A 538 1.81 -0.75 -39.42
CA TYR A 538 2.58 -0.38 -40.60
C TYR A 538 4.11 -0.53 -40.43
N GLU A 539 4.60 -0.85 -39.23
CA GLU A 539 6.03 -1.10 -39.00
C GLU A 539 6.38 -2.57 -39.30
N GLU A 540 7.60 -2.84 -39.77
CA GLU A 540 8.10 -4.21 -39.92
C GLU A 540 8.21 -4.93 -38.56
N SER A 541 8.62 -4.16 -37.54
CA SER A 541 8.75 -4.60 -36.15
C SER A 541 7.73 -3.88 -35.26
N PRO A 542 6.44 -4.21 -35.36
CA PRO A 542 5.42 -3.60 -34.51
C PRO A 542 5.68 -3.95 -33.04
N PRO A 543 5.33 -3.06 -32.10
CA PRO A 543 5.49 -3.32 -30.68
C PRO A 543 4.69 -4.57 -30.30
N GLY A 544 5.31 -5.46 -29.53
CA GLY A 544 4.63 -6.64 -28.98
C GLY A 544 3.59 -6.25 -27.93
N TYR A 545 3.84 -5.17 -27.19
CA TYR A 545 2.93 -4.69 -26.16
C TYR A 545 2.83 -3.17 -26.15
N PHE A 546 1.70 -2.67 -25.64
CA PHE A 546 1.56 -1.28 -25.24
C PHE A 546 0.80 -1.17 -23.91
N ALA A 547 0.91 -0.01 -23.29
CA ALA A 547 0.12 0.32 -22.11
C ALA A 547 -0.50 1.71 -22.21
N LEU A 548 -1.65 1.87 -21.58
CA LEU A 548 -2.40 3.12 -21.45
C LEU A 548 -2.66 3.39 -19.98
N GLN A 549 -2.02 4.42 -19.44
CA GLN A 549 -2.34 4.98 -18.13
C GLN A 549 -3.41 6.06 -18.28
N VAL A 550 -4.44 6.00 -17.44
CA VAL A 550 -5.49 7.01 -17.36
C VAL A 550 -5.07 8.10 -16.37
N LEU A 551 -4.68 9.26 -16.89
CA LEU A 551 -4.42 10.47 -16.10
C LEU A 551 -5.72 11.26 -15.88
N GLN A 552 -6.59 11.29 -16.90
CA GLN A 552 -7.93 11.83 -16.84
C GLN A 552 -8.84 11.00 -17.76
N HIS A 553 -9.83 10.31 -17.20
CA HIS A 553 -10.83 9.60 -17.98
C HIS A 553 -11.85 10.58 -18.58
N ASP A 554 -12.58 10.11 -19.58
CA ASP A 554 -13.70 10.85 -20.15
C ASP A 554 -14.86 10.93 -19.13
N ARG A 555 -15.20 12.15 -18.70
CA ARG A 555 -16.27 12.39 -17.71
C ARG A 555 -17.66 12.56 -18.33
N GLN A 556 -17.77 12.48 -19.66
CA GLN A 556 -18.98 12.75 -20.43
C GLN A 556 -19.52 11.50 -21.15
N GLY A 557 -19.09 10.31 -20.72
CA GLY A 557 -19.57 9.03 -21.24
C GLY A 557 -19.03 8.67 -22.64
N GLY A 558 -17.96 9.32 -23.10
CA GLY A 558 -17.24 8.97 -24.33
C GLY A 558 -15.96 8.18 -24.08
N GLY A 559 -15.18 7.96 -25.13
CA GLY A 559 -13.83 7.41 -25.06
C GLY A 559 -13.71 5.98 -24.51
N THR A 560 -14.80 5.20 -24.55
CA THR A 560 -14.85 3.77 -24.23
C THR A 560 -13.84 3.03 -25.10
N LEU A 561 -12.95 2.29 -24.45
CA LEU A 561 -11.98 1.43 -25.11
C LEU A 561 -12.59 0.03 -25.26
N SER A 562 -12.83 -0.38 -26.50
CA SER A 562 -13.29 -1.72 -26.84
C SER A 562 -12.09 -2.58 -27.19
N VAL A 563 -12.04 -3.80 -26.66
CA VAL A 563 -10.96 -4.76 -26.95
C VAL A 563 -11.54 -6.13 -27.33
N MET A 564 -10.90 -6.81 -28.26
CA MET A 564 -11.33 -8.13 -28.75
C MET A 564 -10.13 -9.03 -28.94
N ARG A 565 -10.23 -10.28 -28.47
CA ARG A 565 -9.17 -11.27 -28.69
C ARG A 565 -9.16 -11.73 -30.14
N VAL A 566 -7.96 -11.79 -30.73
CA VAL A 566 -7.77 -12.25 -32.11
C VAL A 566 -8.23 -13.70 -32.27
N ASP A 567 -7.91 -14.60 -31.34
CA ASP A 567 -8.31 -16.01 -31.44
C ASP A 567 -9.84 -16.23 -31.45
N ARG A 568 -10.61 -15.30 -30.86
CA ARG A 568 -12.07 -15.31 -30.91
C ARG A 568 -12.57 -14.90 -32.29
N LEU A 569 -12.00 -13.84 -32.86
CA LEU A 569 -12.29 -13.38 -34.22
C LEU A 569 -11.94 -14.44 -35.28
N LEU A 570 -10.79 -15.10 -35.15
CA LEU A 570 -10.33 -16.09 -36.13
C LEU A 570 -11.27 -17.30 -36.26
N ARG A 571 -12.07 -17.62 -35.24
CA ARG A 571 -13.08 -18.70 -35.33
C ARG A 571 -14.27 -18.35 -36.21
N LEU A 572 -14.45 -17.07 -36.53
CA LEU A 572 -15.52 -16.59 -37.40
C LEU A 572 -15.08 -16.56 -38.87
N LEU A 573 -13.77 -16.72 -39.15
CA LEU A 573 -13.22 -16.66 -40.50
C LEU A 573 -13.22 -18.05 -41.16
N SER A 574 -13.44 -18.05 -42.47
CA SER A 574 -13.29 -19.22 -43.31
C SER A 574 -11.83 -19.71 -43.36
N PRO A 575 -11.59 -21.02 -43.56
CA PRO A 575 -10.24 -21.55 -43.71
C PRO A 575 -9.47 -20.92 -44.87
N SER A 576 -10.14 -20.60 -45.98
CA SER A 576 -9.57 -19.92 -47.15
C SER A 576 -9.10 -18.51 -46.80
N THR A 577 -9.91 -17.75 -46.07
CA THR A 577 -9.55 -16.39 -45.61
C THR A 577 -8.38 -16.42 -44.66
N THR A 578 -8.38 -17.36 -43.70
CA THR A 578 -7.23 -17.55 -42.79
C THR A 578 -5.94 -17.84 -43.58
N ALA A 579 -5.99 -18.70 -44.59
CA ALA A 579 -4.84 -19.05 -45.42
C ALA A 579 -4.35 -17.86 -46.27
N ALA A 580 -5.25 -17.02 -46.80
CA ALA A 580 -4.90 -15.83 -47.56
C ALA A 580 -4.27 -14.75 -46.67
N LEU A 581 -4.82 -14.50 -45.47
CA LEU A 581 -4.29 -13.50 -44.53
C LEU A 581 -2.88 -13.82 -44.01
N LEU A 582 -2.48 -15.10 -44.02
CA LEU A 582 -1.14 -15.57 -43.67
C LEU A 582 -0.09 -15.28 -44.75
N LYS A 583 -0.49 -15.01 -46.00
CA LYS A 583 0.44 -14.75 -47.11
C LYS A 583 0.86 -13.28 -47.15
N PRO A 584 2.10 -12.96 -47.59
CA PRO A 584 2.57 -11.58 -47.72
C PRO A 584 2.00 -10.89 -48.97
N GLN A 585 0.68 -10.75 -49.02
CA GLN A 585 -0.09 -10.28 -50.18
C GLN A 585 -0.85 -8.98 -49.89
N PHE A 586 -0.40 -8.22 -48.90
CA PHE A 586 -1.01 -6.95 -48.50
C PHE A 586 0.05 -5.86 -48.47
N ARG A 587 -0.23 -4.76 -49.16
CA ARG A 587 0.48 -3.50 -48.98
C ARG A 587 -0.10 -2.78 -47.78
N ILE A 588 0.77 -2.35 -46.87
CA ILE A 588 0.43 -1.64 -45.63
C ILE A 588 1.10 -0.26 -45.69
N ASP A 589 0.31 0.78 -45.93
CA ASP A 589 0.83 2.14 -46.06
C ASP A 589 1.22 2.72 -44.69
N VAL A 590 2.32 3.48 -44.67
CA VAL A 590 2.73 4.24 -43.48
C VAL A 590 1.87 5.51 -43.43
N PRO A 591 1.10 5.75 -42.35
CA PRO A 591 0.30 6.97 -42.21
C PRO A 591 1.18 8.22 -42.31
N ALA A 592 0.64 9.29 -42.91
CA ALA A 592 1.39 10.52 -43.18
C ALA A 592 2.06 11.11 -41.93
N GLU A 593 1.40 11.01 -40.78
CA GLU A 593 1.89 11.50 -39.49
C GLU A 593 3.09 10.70 -38.92
N PHE A 594 3.41 9.54 -39.49
CA PHE A 594 4.45 8.62 -39.02
C PHE A 594 5.53 8.29 -40.07
N ILE A 595 5.56 8.98 -41.21
CA ILE A 595 6.62 8.81 -42.22
C ILE A 595 7.97 9.26 -41.64
N LYS A 596 8.90 8.32 -41.45
CA LYS A 596 10.27 8.59 -40.97
C LYS A 596 11.24 8.88 -42.11
N PHE A 597 11.06 8.21 -43.25
CA PHE A 597 11.90 8.32 -44.43
C PHE A 597 11.04 8.47 -45.68
N GLU A 598 11.32 9.46 -46.52
CA GLU A 598 10.48 9.74 -47.70
C GLU A 598 10.37 8.59 -48.69
N HIS A 599 11.36 7.70 -48.73
CA HIS A 599 11.44 6.55 -49.63
C HIS A 599 10.74 5.29 -49.09
N GLN A 600 10.39 5.23 -47.80
CA GLN A 600 9.75 4.07 -47.17
C GLN A 600 8.33 4.43 -46.74
N ARG A 601 7.41 4.42 -47.71
CA ARG A 601 6.00 4.83 -47.52
C ARG A 601 5.02 3.67 -47.31
N HIS A 602 5.48 2.44 -47.49
CA HIS A 602 4.68 1.24 -47.27
C HIS A 602 5.57 0.04 -47.00
N ILE A 603 4.99 -1.00 -46.43
CA ILE A 603 5.56 -2.35 -46.38
C ILE A 603 4.63 -3.32 -47.12
N VAL A 604 5.18 -4.44 -47.58
CA VAL A 604 4.39 -5.57 -48.08
C VAL A 604 4.51 -6.71 -47.09
N GLY A 605 3.40 -7.28 -46.66
CA GLY A 605 3.40 -8.31 -45.63
C GLY A 605 2.07 -9.02 -45.45
N ASN A 606 2.06 -9.99 -44.54
CA ASN A 606 0.89 -10.75 -44.10
C ASN A 606 0.14 -10.01 -42.99
N ILE A 607 -1.19 -10.12 -42.95
CA ILE A 607 -2.02 -9.50 -41.90
C ILE A 607 -2.10 -10.40 -40.66
N LEU A 608 -2.16 -11.72 -40.88
CA LEU A 608 -2.27 -12.75 -39.85
C LEU A 608 -0.93 -13.49 -39.72
N ALA A 609 -0.56 -13.86 -38.50
CA ALA A 609 0.63 -14.64 -38.20
C ALA A 609 0.32 -15.78 -37.20
N ALA A 610 1.12 -16.84 -37.31
CA ALA A 610 1.11 -17.95 -36.38
C ALA A 610 2.03 -17.68 -35.18
N ASP A 611 1.66 -18.22 -34.02
CA ASP A 611 2.54 -18.29 -32.85
C ASP A 611 3.64 -19.37 -33.02
N GLY A 612 4.49 -19.50 -32.00
CA GLY A 612 5.56 -20.49 -31.98
C GLY A 612 5.10 -21.96 -32.03
N THR A 613 3.79 -22.24 -31.93
CA THR A 613 3.21 -23.59 -32.12
C THR A 613 2.67 -23.81 -33.54
N GLY A 614 2.76 -22.80 -34.40
CA GLY A 614 2.22 -22.82 -35.75
C GLY A 614 0.72 -22.51 -35.83
N ARG A 615 0.08 -22.12 -34.72
CA ARG A 615 -1.35 -21.76 -34.71
C ARG A 615 -1.53 -20.27 -35.01
N PRO A 616 -2.40 -19.88 -35.97
CA PRO A 616 -2.75 -18.48 -36.20
C PRO A 616 -3.36 -17.85 -34.95
N SER A 617 -2.72 -16.81 -34.44
CA SER A 617 -3.16 -16.13 -33.20
C SER A 617 -2.73 -14.68 -33.09
N MET A 618 -2.00 -14.16 -34.08
CA MET A 618 -1.46 -12.80 -34.09
C MET A 618 -1.98 -12.03 -35.30
N LEU A 619 -2.47 -10.82 -35.08
CA LEU A 619 -2.97 -9.95 -36.15
C LEU A 619 -2.20 -8.62 -36.15
N ARG A 620 -1.96 -8.06 -37.33
CA ARG A 620 -1.68 -6.62 -37.49
C ARG A 620 -2.72 -6.04 -38.42
N PHE A 621 -3.45 -5.03 -37.95
CA PHE A 621 -4.60 -4.53 -38.68
C PHE A 621 -4.81 -3.05 -38.41
N ARG A 622 -5.09 -2.30 -39.49
CA ARG A 622 -5.63 -0.96 -39.46
C ARG A 622 -6.25 -0.72 -40.83
N GLU A 623 -7.58 -0.69 -40.88
CA GLU A 623 -8.34 -0.79 -42.13
C GLU A 623 -7.91 0.22 -43.19
N GLU A 624 -7.73 1.49 -42.81
CA GLU A 624 -7.50 2.59 -43.74
C GLU A 624 -6.16 2.56 -44.49
N ILE A 625 -5.23 1.70 -44.09
CA ILE A 625 -3.87 1.63 -44.66
C ILE A 625 -3.58 0.29 -45.34
N LEU A 626 -4.59 -0.58 -45.49
CA LEU A 626 -4.42 -1.91 -46.09
C LEU A 626 -4.94 -1.93 -47.53
N ALA A 627 -4.08 -2.38 -48.45
CA ALA A 627 -4.43 -2.63 -49.84
C ALA A 627 -4.06 -4.08 -50.23
N PRO A 628 -5.04 -4.91 -50.66
CA PRO A 628 -4.76 -6.26 -51.13
C PRO A 628 -4.02 -6.23 -52.48
N LEU A 629 -3.11 -7.18 -52.71
CA LEU A 629 -2.30 -7.25 -53.94
C LEU A 629 -2.86 -8.23 -54.99
N ASN A 630 -3.86 -9.03 -54.64
CA ASN A 630 -4.53 -9.96 -55.56
C ASN A 630 -5.99 -10.22 -55.11
N THR A 631 -6.71 -11.03 -55.89
CA THR A 631 -8.12 -11.36 -55.65
C THR A 631 -8.34 -12.09 -54.33
N ASP A 632 -7.56 -13.15 -54.04
CA ASP A 632 -7.65 -13.92 -52.79
C ASP A 632 -7.49 -13.02 -51.55
N ALA A 633 -6.51 -12.12 -51.57
CA ALA A 633 -6.26 -11.15 -50.51
C ALA A 633 -7.41 -10.15 -50.36
N SER A 634 -8.02 -9.74 -51.48
CA SER A 634 -9.16 -8.83 -51.50
C SER A 634 -10.40 -9.45 -50.87
N GLU A 635 -10.71 -10.69 -51.25
CA GLU A 635 -11.83 -11.47 -50.68
C GLU A 635 -11.64 -11.72 -49.19
N ALA A 636 -10.43 -12.13 -48.79
CA ALA A 636 -10.08 -12.39 -47.39
C ALA A 636 -10.15 -11.13 -46.52
N LEU A 637 -9.69 -9.99 -47.03
CA LEU A 637 -9.81 -8.71 -46.32
C LEU A 637 -11.27 -8.27 -46.18
N SER A 638 -12.09 -8.51 -47.20
CA SER A 638 -13.53 -8.20 -47.16
C SER A 638 -14.26 -9.04 -46.10
N GLU A 639 -14.00 -10.35 -46.07
CA GLU A 639 -14.57 -11.24 -45.05
C GLU A 639 -14.13 -10.84 -43.63
N LEU A 640 -12.84 -10.51 -43.43
CA LEU A 640 -12.34 -10.03 -42.14
C LEU A 640 -13.08 -8.78 -41.65
N LYS A 641 -13.31 -7.81 -42.55
CA LYS A 641 -14.07 -6.57 -42.23
C LYS A 641 -15.52 -6.87 -41.89
N GLN A 642 -16.16 -7.78 -42.63
CA GLN A 642 -17.53 -8.19 -42.35
C GLN A 642 -17.63 -8.87 -40.98
N CYS A 643 -16.69 -9.75 -40.64
CA CYS A 643 -16.65 -10.42 -39.35
C CYS A 643 -16.48 -9.42 -38.19
N LEU A 644 -15.59 -8.42 -38.34
CA LEU A 644 -15.37 -7.38 -37.33
C LEU A 644 -16.60 -6.53 -37.00
N THR A 645 -17.54 -6.41 -37.94
CA THR A 645 -18.79 -5.66 -37.76
C THR A 645 -20.00 -6.59 -37.48
N GLY A 646 -19.79 -7.91 -37.50
CA GLY A 646 -20.82 -8.90 -37.24
C GLY A 646 -21.22 -8.98 -35.76
N THR A 647 -22.47 -9.39 -35.52
CA THR A 647 -23.05 -9.52 -34.17
C THR A 647 -22.24 -10.46 -33.27
N GLU A 648 -21.70 -11.55 -33.82
CA GLU A 648 -20.89 -12.52 -33.08
C GLU A 648 -19.60 -11.89 -32.54
N ALA A 649 -18.90 -11.08 -33.34
CA ALA A 649 -17.72 -10.35 -32.89
C ALA A 649 -18.07 -9.31 -31.80
N MET A 650 -19.23 -8.66 -31.90
CA MET A 650 -19.71 -7.75 -30.85
C MET A 650 -19.93 -8.47 -29.52
N THR A 651 -20.42 -9.73 -29.53
CA THR A 651 -20.62 -10.51 -28.29
C THR A 651 -19.31 -10.91 -27.60
N GLU A 652 -18.22 -11.05 -28.36
CA GLU A 652 -16.88 -11.37 -27.83
C GLU A 652 -16.07 -10.10 -27.48
N THR A 653 -16.65 -8.91 -27.66
CA THR A 653 -16.00 -7.63 -27.37
C THR A 653 -16.15 -7.23 -25.91
N LEU A 654 -15.03 -6.88 -25.27
CA LEU A 654 -15.03 -6.27 -23.94
C LEU A 654 -15.03 -4.75 -24.07
N HIS A 655 -16.02 -4.09 -23.48
CA HIS A 655 -16.13 -2.63 -23.45
C HIS A 655 -15.63 -2.07 -22.10
N LEU A 656 -14.48 -1.40 -22.13
CA LEU A 656 -13.89 -0.72 -20.99
C LEU A 656 -14.37 0.74 -20.98
N THR A 657 -15.49 0.97 -20.29
CA THR A 657 -16.07 2.31 -20.11
C THR A 657 -15.21 3.18 -19.21
N SER A 658 -15.50 4.48 -19.15
CA SER A 658 -14.80 5.41 -18.24
C SER A 658 -14.95 5.03 -16.77
N GLY A 659 -16.11 4.50 -16.37
CA GLY A 659 -16.32 3.95 -15.02
C GLY A 659 -15.46 2.71 -14.73
N CYS A 660 -15.20 1.89 -15.74
CA CYS A 660 -14.28 0.75 -15.65
C CYS A 660 -12.81 1.20 -15.65
N MET A 661 -12.48 2.38 -16.16
CA MET A 661 -11.12 2.90 -16.33
C MET A 661 -10.98 4.30 -15.72
N PRO A 662 -11.17 4.48 -14.40
CA PRO A 662 -10.99 5.77 -13.74
C PRO A 662 -9.52 6.22 -13.73
N ARG A 663 -9.26 7.45 -13.29
CA ARG A 663 -7.91 7.98 -13.08
C ARG A 663 -7.09 7.01 -12.21
N GLY A 664 -5.83 6.78 -12.57
CA GLY A 664 -4.96 5.80 -11.92
C GLY A 664 -5.10 4.38 -12.46
N SER A 665 -5.97 4.13 -13.44
CA SER A 665 -6.02 2.85 -14.16
C SER A 665 -4.89 2.75 -15.18
N ILE A 666 -4.27 1.59 -15.29
CA ILE A 666 -3.29 1.25 -16.33
C ILE A 666 -3.77 -0.02 -17.03
N LEU A 667 -3.97 0.05 -18.35
CA LEU A 667 -4.17 -1.14 -19.18
C LEU A 667 -2.84 -1.51 -19.82
N LEU A 668 -2.41 -2.76 -19.71
CA LEU A 668 -1.32 -3.35 -20.48
C LEU A 668 -1.90 -4.39 -21.43
N MET A 669 -1.44 -4.43 -22.68
CA MET A 669 -2.01 -5.31 -23.69
C MET A 669 -0.95 -5.81 -24.66
N ASP A 670 -1.05 -7.10 -25.01
CA ASP A 670 -0.36 -7.72 -26.13
C ASP A 670 -1.01 -7.24 -27.42
N ASN A 671 -0.26 -6.41 -28.13
CA ASN A 671 -0.71 -5.70 -29.31
C ASN A 671 -0.98 -6.62 -30.51
N ARG A 672 -0.52 -7.87 -30.46
CA ARG A 672 -0.66 -8.85 -31.56
C ARG A 672 -1.83 -9.79 -31.33
N ARG A 673 -2.14 -10.10 -30.07
CA ARG A 673 -3.22 -11.02 -29.68
C ARG A 673 -4.56 -10.31 -29.44
N TRP A 674 -4.56 -8.99 -29.39
CA TRP A 674 -5.75 -8.18 -29.12
C TRP A 674 -5.91 -7.03 -30.11
N LEU A 675 -7.11 -6.90 -30.64
CA LEU A 675 -7.58 -5.72 -31.34
C LEU A 675 -8.16 -4.72 -30.35
N HIS A 676 -8.06 -3.43 -30.68
CA HIS A 676 -8.70 -2.39 -29.91
C HIS A 676 -9.33 -1.31 -30.79
N ALA A 677 -10.40 -0.71 -30.27
CA ALA A 677 -11.11 0.41 -30.87
C ALA A 677 -11.53 1.39 -29.76
N ARG A 678 -11.79 2.63 -30.14
CA ARG A 678 -12.29 3.66 -29.22
C ARG A 678 -13.46 4.38 -29.87
N ASN A 679 -14.58 4.50 -29.14
CA ASN A 679 -15.65 5.39 -29.60
C ASN A 679 -15.26 6.87 -29.41
N ALA A 680 -16.12 7.76 -29.89
CA ALA A 680 -15.92 9.19 -29.82
C ALA A 680 -15.64 9.65 -28.38
N VAL A 681 -14.62 10.48 -28.22
CA VAL A 681 -14.34 11.17 -26.97
C VAL A 681 -15.26 12.37 -26.86
N ARG A 682 -15.83 12.56 -25.68
CA ARG A 682 -16.77 13.64 -25.37
C ARG A 682 -16.15 14.66 -24.43
N ASP A 683 -15.17 14.26 -23.63
CA ASP A 683 -14.41 15.17 -22.75
C ASP A 683 -13.11 15.65 -23.41
N PRO A 684 -12.96 16.94 -23.77
CA PRO A 684 -11.72 17.47 -24.34
C PRO A 684 -10.55 17.41 -23.35
N MET A 685 -10.80 17.27 -22.05
CA MET A 685 -9.77 17.12 -21.02
C MET A 685 -9.33 15.68 -20.80
N ARG A 686 -9.87 14.71 -21.56
CA ARG A 686 -9.43 13.31 -21.48
C ARG A 686 -7.92 13.24 -21.77
N HIS A 687 -7.20 12.58 -20.89
CA HIS A 687 -5.75 12.46 -20.96
C HIS A 687 -5.31 11.07 -20.58
N LEU A 688 -4.73 10.35 -21.54
CA LEU A 688 -4.02 9.11 -21.27
C LEU A 688 -2.53 9.29 -21.53
N ARG A 689 -1.71 8.44 -20.92
CA ARG A 689 -0.31 8.28 -21.29
C ARG A 689 -0.06 6.90 -21.87
N ARG A 690 0.58 6.87 -23.04
CA ARG A 690 0.87 5.66 -23.79
C ARG A 690 2.36 5.35 -23.82
N ILE A 691 2.70 4.09 -23.62
CA ILE A 691 4.05 3.53 -23.84
C ILE A 691 3.93 2.27 -24.70
N ARG A 692 4.94 2.03 -25.53
CA ARG A 692 5.05 0.85 -26.41
C ARG A 692 6.42 0.23 -26.21
N TRP A 693 6.50 -1.10 -26.18
CA TRP A 693 7.77 -1.79 -25.99
C TRP A 693 7.75 -3.17 -26.66
N ASN A 694 8.87 -3.89 -26.56
CA ASN A 694 9.01 -5.22 -27.14
C ASN A 694 8.83 -5.26 -28.66
N ALA A 695 9.39 -4.29 -29.38
CA ALA A 695 9.35 -4.26 -30.84
C ALA A 695 10.22 -5.38 -31.41
N VAL A 696 9.60 -6.31 -32.13
CA VAL A 696 10.28 -7.41 -32.85
C VAL A 696 9.56 -7.64 -34.18
N PRO A 697 10.22 -8.19 -35.21
CA PRO A 697 9.60 -8.44 -36.51
C PRO A 697 8.27 -9.19 -36.40
N PHE A 698 7.28 -8.78 -37.20
CA PHE A 698 6.02 -9.52 -37.27
C PHE A 698 6.25 -10.87 -37.98
N PRO A 699 5.88 -12.03 -37.40
CA PRO A 699 6.19 -13.32 -37.99
C PRO A 699 5.60 -13.50 -39.39
N GLY A 700 6.37 -14.10 -40.30
CA GLY A 700 5.94 -14.31 -41.69
C GLY A 700 6.13 -13.09 -42.61
N SER A 701 6.67 -11.97 -42.09
CA SER A 701 7.16 -10.88 -42.93
C SER A 701 8.52 -11.30 -43.51
N SER A 702 8.58 -11.50 -44.83
CA SER A 702 9.83 -11.69 -45.57
C SER A 702 10.26 -10.38 -46.20
#